data_AF-A0A7S0S901-F1
#
_entry.id   AF-A0A7S0S901-F1
#
_cell.length_a   1.000
_cell.length_b   1.000
_cell.length_c   1.000
_cell.angle_alpha   90.00
_cell.angle_beta   90.00
_cell.angle_gamma   90.00
#
_symmetry.space_group_name_H-M   'P 1'
#
loop_
_entity.id
_entity.type
_entity.pdbx_description
1 polymer ?
#
loop_
_entity_poly.entity_id
_entity_poly.type
_entity_poly.pdbx_seq_one_letter_code
_entity_poly.pdbx_strand_id
1 'polypeptide(L)'
;MSLSMEQQTSHLSRLQQEVLAWDFYRMGSSDDLGASGGRKLREVPMTFGSINEYLDVFEPLVLEECAAQVCRGEDEIGKRPANIGAVFRSERVNGFHVVQFILGEEAMTEFHDNDLILLSKTDPTVVEDDLEATDEPAKKKTITGADAAAAAAAVAAATAIDGNCAEASTAGGDGETPGDATADGEKDGKSGDGVEATGAAAKKKKREEEEMAHIDEDPEAMANVYALGYVDGREGRNRMRVRFYLPETVKVAGGVVGNAATNAASASKSDAKADAEARRKGMQQQEEDYGRFRAVRNALSSPGSAWYLMHLANMSTIAREWLALHAFPSLPFAHTILSGKPVANLAHASWELPAPLSVAMKNAYNDSQMTALSAALEKQPITLIQGPPGTGKTRIILSLLSVILHAVPGVKSGQEVDLKRFLDVRDGRKTGITSGEIAEMHRKSMPWLSGLGNPRDAPPLPRNAPRPTPPPIEKPEILGEESYRRTKVLICAPSNSALDEIVSRIMKSGVYGPNGSAYSPTLVRVGVNVHHSVEAVGMESLVTGRMSDKGEGLMNKEKKFERALERDRIKLAILDEAAVVCSTLAFSGSGMFARMTRQFDVVVIDEAAQAVEPSTLVPLCYGAKQVFLVGDPRQLPATVLSSIATDHKYNQSLFKRFEHCGYPIHMLKTQYRMHPAIREFPSSQFYAGALEDGPRQA
;
A
#
# COMPACT_ATOMS: atom_id res chain seq x y z
N MET A 1 6.23 -7.08 -12.89
CA MET A 1 5.12 -7.85 -12.26
C MET A 1 5.05 -7.45 -10.79
N SER A 2 3.87 -7.18 -10.23
CA SER A 2 3.74 -6.90 -8.78
C SER A 2 4.18 -8.12 -7.95
N LEU A 3 4.65 -7.89 -6.73
CA LEU A 3 4.94 -8.96 -5.76
C LEU A 3 3.70 -9.83 -5.53
N SER A 4 3.87 -11.14 -5.39
CA SER A 4 2.79 -12.05 -4.99
C SER A 4 2.30 -11.71 -3.57
N MET A 5 1.08 -12.12 -3.20
CA MET A 5 0.57 -11.90 -1.84
C MET A 5 1.47 -12.51 -0.76
N GLU A 6 2.06 -13.67 -1.04
CA GLU A 6 3.00 -14.34 -0.14
C GLU A 6 4.31 -13.53 0.01
N GLN A 7 4.85 -13.01 -1.10
CA GLN A 7 6.02 -12.14 -1.08
C GLN A 7 5.74 -10.85 -0.30
N GLN A 8 4.59 -10.20 -0.55
CA GLN A 8 4.19 -9.00 0.19
C GLN A 8 4.10 -9.28 1.70
N THR A 9 3.46 -10.38 2.08
CA THR A 9 3.33 -10.79 3.48
C THR A 9 4.70 -11.03 4.11
N SER A 10 5.61 -11.69 3.40
CA SER A 10 6.98 -11.95 3.85
C SER A 10 7.78 -10.65 4.06
N HIS A 11 7.78 -9.75 3.09
CA HIS A 11 8.48 -8.46 3.18
C HIS A 11 7.92 -7.57 4.28
N LEU A 12 6.59 -7.50 4.44
CA LEU A 12 5.96 -6.76 5.55
C LEU A 12 6.28 -7.40 6.90
N SER A 13 6.31 -8.73 6.99
CA SER A 13 6.70 -9.43 8.21
C SER A 13 8.14 -9.08 8.60
N ARG A 14 9.06 -8.97 7.64
CA ARG A 14 10.43 -8.52 7.90
C ARG A 14 10.47 -7.09 8.45
N LEU A 15 9.76 -6.15 7.81
CA LEU A 15 9.65 -4.78 8.30
C LEU A 15 9.10 -4.74 9.74
N GLN A 16 8.02 -5.47 10.00
CA GLN A 16 7.40 -5.56 11.32
C GLN A 16 8.36 -6.16 12.36
N GLN A 17 9.13 -7.19 12.01
CA GLN A 17 10.14 -7.75 12.92
C GLN A 17 11.23 -6.75 13.28
N GLU A 18 11.68 -5.95 12.30
CA GLU A 18 12.71 -4.93 12.54
C GLU A 18 12.16 -3.80 13.43
N VAL A 19 10.99 -3.25 13.11
CA VAL A 19 10.37 -2.15 13.86
C VAL A 19 9.94 -2.58 15.26
N LEU A 20 9.30 -3.75 15.41
CA LEU A 20 8.80 -4.22 16.71
C LEU A 20 9.92 -4.70 17.65
N ALA A 21 11.15 -4.85 17.14
CA ALA A 21 12.33 -5.14 17.96
C ALA A 21 12.97 -3.88 18.57
N TRP A 22 12.57 -2.67 18.15
CA TRP A 22 13.16 -1.44 18.64
C TRP A 22 12.90 -1.20 20.13
N ASP A 23 13.88 -0.58 20.78
CA ASP A 23 13.78 -0.08 22.13
C ASP A 23 13.22 1.33 22.11
N PHE A 24 11.92 1.46 22.37
CA PHE A 24 11.20 2.73 22.31
C PHE A 24 11.88 3.86 23.09
N TYR A 25 12.21 3.65 24.36
CA TYR A 25 12.78 4.70 25.22
C TYR A 25 14.25 5.02 24.93
N ARG A 26 14.91 4.26 24.05
CA ARG A 26 16.28 4.53 23.62
C ARG A 26 16.35 5.10 22.20
N MET A 27 15.25 5.07 21.45
CA MET A 27 15.19 5.67 20.11
C MET A 27 15.56 7.16 20.21
N GLY A 28 16.42 7.63 19.31
CA GLY A 28 16.86 9.03 19.29
C GLY A 28 17.94 9.41 20.31
N SER A 29 18.35 8.50 21.20
CA SER A 29 19.48 8.73 22.10
C SER A 29 20.83 8.60 21.37
N SER A 30 21.85 9.33 21.83
CA SER A 30 23.20 9.28 21.24
C SER A 30 23.91 7.93 21.41
N ASP A 31 23.40 7.08 22.31
CA ASP A 31 23.93 5.74 22.63
C ASP A 31 23.20 4.60 21.91
N ASP A 32 22.20 4.91 21.06
CA ASP A 32 21.45 3.92 20.29
C ASP A 32 22.24 3.46 19.04
N LEU A 33 22.16 2.17 18.72
CA LEU A 33 22.58 1.64 17.41
C LEU A 33 21.62 2.07 16.28
N GLY A 34 20.56 2.80 16.65
CA GLY A 34 19.57 3.45 15.82
C GLY A 34 18.53 2.48 15.29
N ALA A 35 17.46 3.05 14.72
CA ALA A 35 16.42 2.34 13.96
C ALA A 35 16.96 1.40 12.86
N SER A 36 18.17 1.71 12.39
CA SER A 36 18.91 0.96 11.38
C SER A 36 19.50 -0.37 11.92
N GLY A 37 19.46 -0.63 13.22
CA GLY A 37 20.01 -1.84 13.84
C GLY A 37 21.52 -1.97 13.64
N GLY A 38 22.25 -0.86 13.72
CA GLY A 38 23.69 -0.80 13.44
C GLY A 38 24.08 -0.79 11.95
N ARG A 39 23.11 -0.77 11.02
CA ARG A 39 23.41 -0.54 9.59
C ARG A 39 23.86 0.91 9.39
N LYS A 40 25.00 1.09 8.74
CA LYS A 40 25.54 2.42 8.42
C LYS A 40 24.67 3.09 7.35
N LEU A 41 24.07 4.23 7.69
CA LEU A 41 23.38 5.09 6.74
C LEU A 41 24.36 5.58 5.66
N ARG A 42 23.91 5.53 4.40
CA ARG A 42 24.68 5.99 3.24
C ARG A 42 23.92 7.13 2.57
N GLU A 43 24.66 8.13 2.11
CA GLU A 43 24.10 9.19 1.29
C GLU A 43 23.55 8.60 -0.02
N VAL A 44 22.39 9.07 -0.49
CA VAL A 44 21.79 8.63 -1.74
C VAL A 44 22.68 9.05 -2.93
N PRO A 45 23.29 8.09 -3.66
CA PRO A 45 24.12 8.42 -4.81
C PRO A 45 23.27 8.82 -6.01
N MET A 46 23.86 9.54 -6.97
CA MET A 46 23.18 9.94 -8.20
C MET A 46 22.82 8.73 -9.08
N THR A 47 23.68 7.72 -9.09
CA THR A 47 23.52 6.47 -9.84
C THR A 47 23.89 5.29 -8.97
N PHE A 48 23.30 4.14 -9.25
CA PHE A 48 23.51 2.89 -8.53
C PHE A 48 24.10 1.83 -9.48
N GLY A 49 25.08 1.08 -9.00
CA GLY A 49 25.72 -0.01 -9.75
C GLY A 49 24.93 -1.32 -9.72
N SER A 50 24.04 -1.51 -8.75
CA SER A 50 23.19 -2.70 -8.67
C SER A 50 21.88 -2.46 -7.91
N ILE A 51 20.94 -3.38 -8.07
CA ILE A 51 19.69 -3.43 -7.31
C ILE A 51 19.97 -3.59 -5.80
N ASN A 52 20.96 -4.40 -5.43
CA ASN A 52 21.31 -4.60 -4.02
C ASN A 52 21.85 -3.30 -3.42
N GLU A 53 22.71 -2.58 -4.14
CA GLU A 53 23.20 -1.28 -3.69
C GLU A 53 22.06 -0.30 -3.44
N TYR A 54 21.05 -0.28 -4.31
CA TYR A 54 19.85 0.54 -4.16
C TYR A 54 19.07 0.22 -2.88
N LEU A 55 18.81 -1.07 -2.63
CA LEU A 55 18.14 -1.53 -1.41
C LEU A 55 18.98 -1.24 -0.16
N ASP A 56 20.28 -1.49 -0.21
CA ASP A 56 21.22 -1.24 0.88
C ASP A 56 21.38 0.27 1.20
N VAL A 57 20.92 1.18 0.33
CA VAL A 57 20.85 2.63 0.61
C VAL A 57 19.49 2.99 1.16
N PHE A 58 18.40 2.58 0.49
CA PHE A 58 17.05 3.06 0.82
C PHE A 58 16.39 2.30 1.98
N GLU A 59 16.67 1.00 2.21
CA GLU A 59 16.09 0.26 3.33
C GLU A 59 16.41 0.95 4.68
N PRO A 60 17.68 1.26 5.02
CA PRO A 60 17.99 1.94 6.28
C PRO A 60 17.40 3.34 6.38
N LEU A 61 17.34 4.10 5.28
CA LEU A 61 16.78 5.45 5.27
C LEU A 61 15.26 5.47 5.48
N VAL A 62 14.53 4.48 4.94
CA VAL A 62 13.09 4.32 5.21
C VAL A 62 12.84 3.96 6.67
N LEU A 63 13.69 3.13 7.27
CA LEU A 63 13.59 2.79 8.70
C LEU A 63 13.92 3.98 9.60
N GLU A 64 14.91 4.79 9.22
CA GLU A 64 15.25 6.04 9.90
C GLU A 64 14.08 7.05 9.86
N GLU A 65 13.46 7.23 8.70
CA GLU A 65 12.26 8.07 8.58
C GLU A 65 11.08 7.52 9.40
N CYS A 66 10.90 6.20 9.39
CA CYS A 66 9.91 5.53 10.22
C CYS A 66 10.15 5.80 11.72
N ALA A 67 11.40 5.72 12.19
CA ALA A 67 11.71 5.99 13.59
C ALA A 67 11.48 7.46 13.95
N ALA A 68 11.83 8.40 13.09
CA ALA A 68 11.49 9.81 13.29
C ALA A 68 9.97 10.04 13.35
N GLN A 69 9.18 9.30 12.58
CA GLN A 69 7.71 9.33 12.67
C GLN A 69 7.21 8.85 14.03
N VAL A 70 7.84 7.82 14.60
CA VAL A 70 7.49 7.29 15.94
C VAL A 70 7.91 8.25 17.04
N CYS A 71 9.14 8.79 16.99
CA CYS A 71 9.68 9.73 17.97
C CYS A 71 8.90 11.05 17.99
N ARG A 72 8.45 11.55 16.83
CA ARG A 72 7.55 12.72 16.79
C ARG A 72 6.23 12.47 17.52
N GLY A 73 5.77 11.22 17.53
CA GLY A 73 4.64 10.82 18.36
C GLY A 73 4.88 11.12 19.84
N GLU A 74 6.13 10.98 20.32
CA GLU A 74 6.54 11.27 21.71
C GLU A 74 6.32 12.71 22.13
N ASP A 75 6.63 13.68 21.27
CA ASP A 75 6.35 15.10 21.54
C ASP A 75 4.83 15.40 21.68
N GLU A 76 3.98 14.48 21.22
CA GLU A 76 2.52 14.52 21.36
C GLU A 76 1.99 13.60 22.49
N ILE A 77 2.83 12.74 23.09
CA ILE A 77 2.45 11.74 24.11
C ILE A 77 1.84 12.39 25.36
N GLY A 78 2.34 13.54 25.79
CA GLY A 78 1.80 14.26 26.96
C GLY A 78 0.40 14.85 26.76
N LYS A 79 -0.19 14.77 25.55
CA LYS A 79 -1.47 15.42 25.22
C LYS A 79 -2.66 14.45 25.20
N ARG A 80 -2.45 13.13 25.25
CA ARG A 80 -3.52 12.13 25.15
C ARG A 80 -3.43 11.12 26.29
N PRO A 81 -4.56 10.78 26.95
CA PRO A 81 -4.56 9.77 28.00
C PRO A 81 -4.22 8.39 27.43
N ALA A 82 -3.42 7.60 28.16
CA ALA A 82 -3.17 6.21 27.78
C ALA A 82 -4.44 5.37 27.96
N ASN A 83 -4.74 4.52 26.97
CA ASN A 83 -5.89 3.61 27.06
C ASN A 83 -5.52 2.37 27.86
N ILE A 84 -6.47 1.81 28.62
CA ILE A 84 -6.26 0.57 29.36
C ILE A 84 -6.94 -0.58 28.61
N GLY A 85 -6.18 -1.66 28.38
CA GLY A 85 -6.66 -2.88 27.74
C GLY A 85 -6.29 -4.14 28.52
N ALA A 86 -7.13 -5.16 28.41
CA ALA A 86 -6.94 -6.44 29.08
C ALA A 86 -6.59 -7.54 28.07
N VAL A 87 -5.62 -8.39 28.37
CA VAL A 87 -5.31 -9.57 27.54
C VAL A 87 -6.48 -10.56 27.60
N PHE A 88 -7.10 -10.83 26.46
CA PHE A 88 -8.12 -11.87 26.32
C PHE A 88 -7.48 -13.22 25.98
N ARG A 89 -6.63 -13.23 24.96
CA ARG A 89 -5.93 -14.42 24.46
C ARG A 89 -4.60 -14.04 23.85
N SER A 90 -3.61 -14.92 23.99
CA SER A 90 -2.31 -14.83 23.32
C SER A 90 -2.03 -16.13 22.57
N GLU A 91 -1.53 -16.02 21.35
CA GLU A 91 -1.06 -17.14 20.54
C GLU A 91 0.22 -16.78 19.80
N ARG A 92 0.96 -17.79 19.33
CA ARG A 92 2.20 -17.59 18.58
C ARG A 92 2.02 -18.04 17.14
N VAL A 93 2.23 -17.11 16.20
CA VAL A 93 2.03 -17.34 14.76
C VAL A 93 3.20 -16.74 14.00
N ASN A 94 3.89 -17.54 13.19
CA ASN A 94 4.99 -17.10 12.30
C ASN A 94 6.08 -16.25 12.97
N GLY A 95 6.43 -16.58 14.22
CA GLY A 95 7.43 -15.84 15.00
C GLY A 95 6.92 -14.59 15.71
N PHE A 96 5.65 -14.22 15.54
CA PHE A 96 4.99 -13.16 16.29
C PHE A 96 4.16 -13.73 17.45
N HIS A 97 4.03 -12.95 18.51
CA HIS A 97 3.02 -13.14 19.55
C HIS A 97 1.80 -12.31 19.16
N VAL A 98 0.72 -12.98 18.79
CA VAL A 98 -0.55 -12.36 18.41
C VAL A 98 -1.43 -12.33 19.65
N VAL A 99 -1.72 -11.14 20.15
CA VAL A 99 -2.50 -10.93 21.37
C VAL A 99 -3.81 -10.24 21.01
N GLN A 100 -4.91 -10.78 21.52
CA GLN A 100 -6.21 -10.15 21.50
C GLN A 100 -6.42 -9.38 22.79
N PHE A 101 -6.60 -8.07 22.70
CA PHE A 101 -6.95 -7.20 23.81
C PHE A 101 -8.43 -6.88 23.81
N ILE A 102 -9.00 -6.72 25.01
CA ILE A 102 -10.32 -6.12 25.23
C ILE A 102 -10.11 -4.68 25.70
N LEU A 103 -10.75 -3.73 25.02
CA LEU A 103 -10.70 -2.30 25.35
C LEU A 103 -12.12 -1.74 25.55
N GLY A 104 -12.21 -0.56 26.19
CA GLY A 104 -13.46 0.20 26.21
C GLY A 104 -13.87 0.65 24.80
N GLU A 105 -15.19 0.84 24.57
CA GLU A 105 -15.70 1.22 23.24
C GLU A 105 -15.14 2.58 22.76
N GLU A 106 -14.94 3.53 23.67
CA GLU A 106 -14.35 4.83 23.36
C GLU A 106 -12.89 4.69 22.93
N ALA A 107 -12.07 3.95 23.70
CA ALA A 107 -10.67 3.66 23.37
C ALA A 107 -10.50 2.94 22.02
N MET A 108 -11.43 2.05 21.66
CA MET A 108 -11.40 1.36 20.37
C MET A 108 -11.51 2.29 19.17
N THR A 109 -12.05 3.50 19.32
CA THR A 109 -12.15 4.46 18.20
C THR A 109 -10.80 5.03 17.80
N GLU A 110 -9.79 4.98 18.69
CA GLU A 110 -8.47 5.57 18.47
C GLU A 110 -7.53 4.69 17.63
N PHE A 111 -7.65 3.35 17.71
CA PHE A 111 -6.67 2.41 17.14
C PHE A 111 -7.08 1.76 15.83
N HIS A 112 -6.52 2.14 14.70
CA HIS A 112 -6.83 1.66 13.36
C HIS A 112 -5.86 0.56 12.87
N ASP A 113 -6.25 -0.15 11.82
CA ASP A 113 -5.39 -1.15 11.19
C ASP A 113 -4.07 -0.51 10.69
N ASN A 114 -2.96 -1.22 10.89
CA ASN A 114 -1.61 -0.74 10.58
C ASN A 114 -1.09 0.35 11.51
N ASP A 115 -1.73 0.58 12.66
CA ASP A 115 -1.17 1.42 13.70
C ASP A 115 -0.05 0.71 14.47
N LEU A 116 1.01 1.45 14.75
CA LEU A 116 2.04 1.10 15.71
C LEU A 116 1.64 1.65 17.08
N ILE A 117 1.72 0.81 18.09
CA ILE A 117 1.35 1.15 19.46
C ILE A 117 2.49 0.84 20.44
N LEU A 118 2.54 1.60 21.53
CA LEU A 118 3.33 1.27 22.71
C LEU A 118 2.46 0.54 23.73
N LEU A 119 2.93 -0.61 24.18
CA LEU A 119 2.35 -1.37 25.29
C LEU A 119 3.25 -1.22 26.53
N SER A 120 2.70 -0.85 27.68
CA SER A 120 3.48 -0.67 28.93
C SER A 120 2.71 -1.08 30.19
N LYS A 121 3.43 -1.50 31.23
CA LYS A 121 2.88 -1.71 32.59
C LYS A 121 2.82 -0.44 33.44
N THR A 122 3.60 0.56 33.08
CA THR A 122 3.61 1.90 33.70
C THR A 122 2.99 2.91 32.74
N ASP A 123 2.32 3.92 33.27
CA ASP A 123 1.71 4.97 32.46
C ASP A 123 2.79 5.74 31.69
N PRO A 124 2.80 5.67 30.34
CA PRO A 124 3.81 6.34 29.52
C PRO A 124 3.62 7.86 29.41
N THR A 125 2.48 8.41 29.87
CA THR A 125 2.16 9.86 29.74
C THR A 125 2.75 10.73 30.84
N VAL A 126 3.28 10.14 31.93
CA VAL A 126 3.85 10.88 33.05
C VAL A 126 5.31 11.22 32.73
N VAL A 127 5.54 12.47 32.30
CA VAL A 127 6.87 13.01 31.95
C VAL A 127 7.55 13.55 33.22
N GLU A 128 8.87 13.34 33.33
CA GLU A 128 9.65 13.75 34.52
C GLU A 128 9.69 15.29 34.72
N ASP A 129 9.44 16.09 33.70
CA ASP A 129 9.49 17.57 33.78
C ASP A 129 8.30 18.21 34.53
N ASP A 130 7.16 17.53 34.66
CA ASP A 130 6.03 18.01 35.49
C ASP A 130 6.31 17.86 37.00
N LEU A 131 7.46 17.27 37.37
CA LEU A 131 7.84 16.92 38.74
C LEU A 131 8.59 18.04 39.48
N GLU A 132 9.13 19.04 38.79
CA GLU A 132 9.88 20.15 39.45
C GLU A 132 8.97 21.11 40.24
N ALA A 133 7.64 20.97 40.15
CA ALA A 133 6.69 21.85 40.83
C ALA A 133 6.16 21.33 42.18
N THR A 134 6.49 20.11 42.60
CA THR A 134 6.00 19.52 43.87
C THR A 134 7.08 18.74 44.62
N ASP A 135 7.33 19.08 45.88
CA ASP A 135 8.33 18.48 46.80
C ASP A 135 8.11 16.98 47.14
N GLU A 136 7.25 16.25 46.43
CA GLU A 136 7.08 14.79 46.57
C GLU A 136 7.49 14.08 45.27
N PRO A 137 8.32 13.00 45.33
CA PRO A 137 8.65 12.22 44.14
C PRO A 137 7.40 11.50 43.64
N ALA A 138 6.72 12.03 42.62
CA ALA A 138 5.56 11.37 42.04
C ALA A 138 6.03 10.13 41.26
N LYS A 139 5.78 8.96 41.84
CA LYS A 139 6.06 7.66 41.22
C LYS A 139 5.20 7.51 39.95
N LYS A 140 5.80 7.07 38.83
CA LYS A 140 5.05 6.67 37.62
C LYS A 140 3.90 5.75 38.03
N LYS A 141 2.67 6.11 37.66
CA LYS A 141 1.48 5.36 38.06
C LYS A 141 1.52 3.97 37.42
N THR A 142 1.63 2.94 38.24
CA THR A 142 1.52 1.55 37.81
C THR A 142 0.05 1.14 37.80
N ILE A 143 -0.33 0.25 36.90
CA ILE A 143 -1.68 -0.32 36.85
C ILE A 143 -2.00 -0.95 38.20
N THR A 144 -3.08 -0.51 38.84
CA THR A 144 -3.43 -0.95 40.20
C THR A 144 -4.15 -2.30 40.19
N GLY A 145 -4.21 -2.98 41.35
CA GLY A 145 -5.00 -4.21 41.49
C GLY A 145 -6.50 -4.03 41.17
N ALA A 146 -7.04 -2.82 41.31
CA ALA A 146 -8.42 -2.50 40.92
C ALA A 146 -8.60 -2.43 39.40
N ASP A 147 -7.62 -1.88 38.68
CA ASP A 147 -7.61 -1.85 37.21
C ASP A 147 -7.47 -3.26 36.64
N ALA A 148 -6.63 -4.10 37.26
CA ALA A 148 -6.50 -5.52 36.94
C ALA A 148 -7.80 -6.30 37.21
N ALA A 149 -8.53 -5.98 38.30
CA ALA A 149 -9.83 -6.59 38.60
C ALA A 149 -10.91 -6.17 37.60
N ALA A 150 -10.94 -4.90 37.18
CA ALA A 150 -11.84 -4.42 36.13
C ALA A 150 -11.54 -5.06 34.76
N ALA A 151 -10.25 -5.20 34.42
CA ALA A 151 -9.78 -5.92 33.24
C ALA A 151 -10.19 -7.40 33.26
N ALA A 152 -10.02 -8.08 34.39
CA ALA A 152 -10.45 -9.47 34.57
C ALA A 152 -11.98 -9.62 34.45
N ALA A 153 -12.76 -8.68 35.00
CA ALA A 153 -14.20 -8.65 34.86
C ALA A 153 -14.65 -8.43 33.39
N ALA A 154 -13.97 -7.55 32.65
CA ALA A 154 -14.23 -7.33 31.23
C ALA A 154 -13.92 -8.58 30.39
N VAL A 155 -12.83 -9.29 30.70
CA VAL A 155 -12.48 -10.58 30.08
C VAL A 155 -13.53 -11.64 30.40
N ALA A 156 -13.96 -11.76 31.67
CA ALA A 156 -14.98 -12.73 32.09
C ALA A 156 -16.33 -12.49 31.39
N ALA A 157 -16.76 -11.23 31.27
CA ALA A 157 -17.98 -10.86 30.55
C ALA A 157 -17.89 -11.19 29.05
N ALA A 158 -16.74 -10.95 28.42
CA ALA A 158 -16.53 -11.26 27.01
C ALA A 158 -16.49 -12.77 26.72
N THR A 159 -15.95 -13.59 27.64
CA THR A 159 -15.93 -15.06 27.53
C THR A 159 -17.34 -15.65 27.69
N ALA A 160 -18.17 -15.09 28.57
CA ALA A 160 -19.55 -15.51 28.76
C ALA A 160 -20.43 -15.28 27.51
N ILE A 161 -20.15 -14.23 26.74
CA ILE A 161 -20.85 -13.95 25.47
C ILE A 161 -20.51 -14.98 24.39
N ASP A 162 -19.25 -15.43 24.27
CA ASP A 162 -18.85 -16.46 23.29
C ASP A 162 -19.38 -17.86 23.68
N GLY A 163 -19.43 -18.18 24.98
CA GLY A 163 -20.01 -19.44 25.46
C GLY A 163 -21.47 -19.63 25.07
N ASN A 164 -22.26 -18.55 25.11
CA ASN A 164 -23.68 -18.58 24.70
C ASN A 164 -23.89 -18.71 23.18
N CYS A 165 -22.85 -18.48 22.36
CA CYS A 165 -22.94 -18.66 20.90
C CYS A 165 -22.59 -20.10 20.47
N ALA A 166 -21.83 -20.84 21.28
CA ALA A 166 -21.46 -22.24 20.99
C ALA A 166 -22.60 -23.23 21.28
N GLU A 167 -23.54 -22.91 22.19
CA GLU A 167 -24.70 -23.76 22.49
C GLU A 167 -25.91 -23.52 21.57
N ALA A 168 -25.86 -22.50 20.70
CA ALA A 168 -26.96 -22.15 19.79
C ALA A 168 -26.83 -22.74 18.37
N SER A 169 -25.99 -23.77 18.17
CA SER A 169 -25.82 -24.44 16.87
C SER A 169 -25.93 -25.97 16.96
N THR A 170 -26.87 -26.50 17.73
CA THR A 170 -27.35 -27.89 17.59
C THR A 170 -28.83 -27.97 17.97
N ALA A 171 -29.69 -27.36 17.17
CA ALA A 171 -31.13 -27.58 17.24
C ALA A 171 -31.72 -27.53 15.82
N GLY A 172 -31.60 -28.66 15.12
CA GLY A 172 -32.25 -28.94 13.85
C GLY A 172 -32.44 -30.44 13.77
N GLY A 173 -33.58 -30.91 14.28
CA GLY A 173 -33.97 -32.31 14.26
C GLY A 173 -34.67 -32.66 12.96
N ASP A 174 -34.23 -33.75 12.34
CA ASP A 174 -35.05 -34.60 11.48
C ASP A 174 -35.17 -35.95 12.18
N GLY A 175 -36.40 -36.44 12.28
CA GLY A 175 -36.75 -37.60 13.08
C GLY A 175 -36.46 -38.93 12.40
N GLU A 176 -36.32 -39.96 13.24
CA GLU A 176 -36.79 -41.32 12.98
C GLU A 176 -36.70 -42.13 14.28
N THR A 177 -37.85 -42.51 14.83
CA THR A 177 -38.03 -43.65 15.75
C THR A 177 -37.73 -44.96 15.00
N PRO A 178 -37.30 -46.09 15.63
CA PRO A 178 -37.98 -46.66 16.81
C PRO A 178 -37.11 -47.45 17.82
N GLY A 179 -37.73 -47.87 18.93
CA GLY A 179 -37.40 -49.16 19.58
C GLY A 179 -36.94 -49.11 21.03
N ASP A 180 -37.90 -48.93 21.95
CA ASP A 180 -38.18 -49.79 23.11
C ASP A 180 -37.03 -50.61 23.76
N ALA A 181 -36.68 -50.30 25.01
CA ALA A 181 -36.46 -51.29 26.08
C ALA A 181 -36.15 -50.60 27.42
N THR A 182 -37.03 -50.86 28.37
CA THR A 182 -36.93 -50.59 29.81
C THR A 182 -35.89 -51.47 30.51
N ALA A 183 -35.25 -50.96 31.58
CA ALA A 183 -35.21 -51.62 32.90
C ALA A 183 -34.14 -51.01 33.82
N ASP A 184 -34.61 -50.73 35.04
CA ASP A 184 -33.87 -50.40 36.26
C ASP A 184 -32.87 -51.49 36.69
N GLY A 185 -31.92 -51.09 37.55
CA GLY A 185 -31.69 -51.85 38.80
C GLY A 185 -30.31 -52.46 39.04
N GLU A 186 -29.61 -51.84 40.01
CA GLU A 186 -28.77 -52.45 41.06
C GLU A 186 -27.36 -53.05 40.80
N LYS A 187 -26.40 -52.40 41.49
CA LYS A 187 -25.40 -52.93 42.45
C LYS A 187 -24.67 -54.26 42.15
N ASP A 188 -23.33 -54.25 42.21
CA ASP A 188 -22.54 -54.64 43.41
C ASP A 188 -21.05 -54.90 43.08
N GLY A 189 -20.20 -54.72 44.12
CA GLY A 189 -18.91 -55.42 44.31
C GLY A 189 -17.65 -54.67 43.84
N LYS A 190 -16.81 -54.14 44.76
CA LYS A 190 -15.63 -54.80 45.39
C LYS A 190 -14.65 -55.35 44.35
N SER A 191 -13.33 -55.16 44.40
CA SER A 191 -12.37 -54.86 45.48
C SER A 191 -10.96 -54.97 44.84
N GLY A 192 -9.93 -54.33 45.39
CA GLY A 192 -8.55 -54.78 45.13
C GLY A 192 -7.48 -53.69 45.20
N ASP A 193 -6.81 -53.64 46.34
CA ASP A 193 -5.68 -52.81 46.76
C ASP A 193 -4.50 -52.70 45.78
N GLY A 194 -3.74 -51.60 45.90
CA GLY A 194 -2.42 -51.53 45.27
C GLY A 194 -1.61 -50.23 45.37
N VAL A 195 -1.23 -49.84 46.59
CA VAL A 195 0.07 -49.21 46.95
C VAL A 195 0.30 -47.71 46.67
N GLU A 196 0.66 -47.02 47.77
CA GLU A 196 1.13 -45.65 47.93
C GLU A 196 2.44 -45.32 47.19
N ALA A 197 2.54 -44.10 46.63
CA ALA A 197 3.78 -43.29 46.59
C ALA A 197 3.53 -41.87 46.04
N THR A 198 2.82 -40.98 46.74
CA THR A 198 2.68 -39.56 46.32
C THR A 198 2.71 -38.56 47.48
N GLY A 199 3.72 -38.65 48.37
CA GLY A 199 3.96 -37.66 49.43
C GLY A 199 4.96 -36.54 49.07
N ALA A 200 5.89 -36.79 48.13
CA ALA A 200 7.01 -35.87 47.86
C ALA A 200 6.77 -34.90 46.69
N ALA A 201 5.95 -35.28 45.70
CA ALA A 201 5.66 -34.45 44.52
C ALA A 201 4.68 -33.30 44.83
N ALA A 202 3.72 -33.51 45.72
CA ALA A 202 2.74 -32.50 46.11
C ALA A 202 3.35 -31.35 46.93
N LYS A 203 4.40 -31.63 47.71
CA LYS A 203 5.09 -30.63 48.54
C LYS A 203 6.07 -29.76 47.75
N LYS A 204 6.61 -30.26 46.63
CA LYS A 204 7.46 -29.49 45.71
C LYS A 204 6.62 -28.57 44.82
N LYS A 205 5.50 -29.08 44.30
CA LYS A 205 4.56 -28.28 43.48
C LYS A 205 3.90 -27.15 44.26
N LYS A 206 3.56 -27.38 45.54
CA LYS A 206 3.00 -26.32 46.41
C LYS A 206 4.03 -25.26 46.81
N ARG A 207 5.33 -25.64 46.90
CA ARG A 207 6.41 -24.70 47.20
C ARG A 207 6.82 -23.87 45.97
N GLU A 208 6.73 -24.46 44.76
CA GLU A 208 6.89 -23.75 43.48
C GLU A 208 5.68 -22.84 43.17
N GLU A 209 4.45 -23.23 43.55
CA GLU A 209 3.25 -22.38 43.46
C GLU A 209 3.21 -21.26 44.52
N GLU A 210 3.76 -21.49 45.73
CA GLU A 210 3.89 -20.46 46.78
C GLU A 210 5.10 -19.51 46.54
N GLU A 211 6.18 -19.95 45.89
CA GLU A 211 7.27 -19.07 45.40
C GLU A 211 6.87 -18.25 44.16
N MET A 212 5.86 -18.68 43.39
CA MET A 212 5.29 -17.90 42.28
C MET A 212 4.27 -16.84 42.71
N ALA A 213 3.77 -16.89 43.96
CA ALA A 213 2.72 -16.00 44.46
C ALA A 213 3.23 -14.84 45.34
N HIS A 214 4.52 -14.81 45.65
CA HIS A 214 5.19 -13.70 46.33
C HIS A 214 6.49 -13.36 45.60
N ILE A 215 6.37 -12.79 44.41
CA ILE A 215 7.37 -11.81 43.97
C ILE A 215 6.95 -10.53 44.68
N ASP A 216 7.69 -10.13 45.71
CA ASP A 216 7.65 -8.75 46.19
C ASP A 216 7.73 -7.85 44.97
N GLU A 217 6.64 -7.12 44.69
CA GLU A 217 6.49 -6.24 43.53
C GLU A 217 7.49 -5.09 43.67
N ASP A 218 8.72 -5.31 43.21
CA ASP A 218 9.72 -4.26 43.05
C ASP A 218 9.23 -3.28 41.97
N PRO A 219 8.90 -2.02 42.32
CA PRO A 219 8.41 -1.02 41.36
C PRO A 219 9.43 -0.75 40.24
N GLU A 220 10.72 -0.94 40.50
CA GLU A 220 11.79 -0.77 39.49
C GLU A 220 11.78 -1.90 38.45
N ALA A 221 11.40 -3.13 38.83
CA ALA A 221 11.31 -4.26 37.91
C ALA A 221 10.13 -4.14 36.92
N MET A 222 9.06 -3.44 37.31
CA MET A 222 7.86 -3.19 36.48
C MET A 222 7.99 -1.98 35.57
N ALA A 223 8.91 -1.05 35.85
CA ALA A 223 9.16 0.15 35.03
C ALA A 223 9.69 -0.19 33.62
N ASN A 224 10.33 -1.35 33.46
CA ASN A 224 10.97 -1.79 32.22
C ASN A 224 10.14 -2.78 31.39
N VAL A 225 8.86 -2.98 31.71
CA VAL A 225 7.99 -3.93 30.99
C VAL A 225 7.16 -3.21 29.94
N TYR A 226 7.73 -3.05 28.75
CA TYR A 226 7.07 -2.46 27.59
C TYR A 226 7.47 -3.15 26.28
N ALA A 227 6.66 -2.98 25.24
CA ALA A 227 6.96 -3.43 23.90
C ALA A 227 6.20 -2.63 22.84
N LEU A 228 6.76 -2.57 21.64
CA LEU A 228 6.06 -2.08 20.46
C LEU A 228 5.12 -3.17 19.93
N GLY A 229 3.90 -2.77 19.58
CA GLY A 229 2.87 -3.64 19.01
C GLY A 229 2.36 -3.10 17.68
N TYR A 230 1.97 -4.01 16.77
CA TYR A 230 1.37 -3.68 15.49
C TYR A 230 -0.10 -4.11 15.45
N VAL A 231 -1.03 -3.17 15.21
CA VAL A 231 -2.46 -3.46 15.14
C VAL A 231 -2.78 -4.16 13.82
N ASP A 232 -3.22 -5.41 13.93
CA ASP A 232 -3.47 -6.33 12.81
C ASP A 232 -4.96 -6.50 12.47
N GLY A 233 -5.84 -5.92 13.28
CA GLY A 233 -7.27 -5.93 13.01
C GLY A 233 -8.11 -5.77 14.27
N ARG A 234 -9.41 -5.58 14.06
CA ARG A 234 -10.42 -5.53 15.12
C ARG A 234 -11.40 -6.70 14.97
N GLU A 235 -11.74 -7.35 16.07
CA GLU A 235 -12.70 -8.45 16.13
C GLU A 235 -13.88 -8.05 17.04
N GLY A 236 -15.10 -8.14 16.53
CA GLY A 236 -16.28 -7.72 17.31
C GLY A 236 -16.29 -6.21 17.60
N ARG A 237 -16.87 -5.79 18.74
CA ARG A 237 -17.02 -4.37 19.11
C ARG A 237 -15.84 -3.83 19.93
N ASN A 238 -15.21 -4.70 20.70
CA ASN A 238 -14.25 -4.31 21.74
C ASN A 238 -12.97 -5.16 21.76
N ARG A 239 -12.73 -6.01 20.76
CA ARG A 239 -11.49 -6.79 20.67
C ARG A 239 -10.57 -6.23 19.61
N MET A 240 -9.31 -6.04 19.97
CA MET A 240 -8.24 -5.60 19.08
C MET A 240 -7.15 -6.66 19.01
N ARG A 241 -6.73 -7.02 17.81
CA ARG A 241 -5.64 -7.97 17.58
C ARG A 241 -4.34 -7.21 17.34
N VAL A 242 -3.32 -7.51 18.13
CA VAL A 242 -2.01 -6.86 18.08
C VAL A 242 -0.92 -7.90 17.93
N ARG A 243 0.05 -7.67 17.04
CA ARG A 243 1.24 -8.50 16.87
C ARG A 243 2.43 -7.89 17.60
N PHE A 244 3.17 -8.71 18.32
CA PHE A 244 4.44 -8.36 18.94
C PHE A 244 5.55 -9.27 18.42
N TYR A 245 6.75 -8.72 18.23
CA TYR A 245 7.94 -9.52 17.95
C TYR A 245 8.82 -9.59 19.19
N LEU A 246 8.79 -10.75 19.85
CA LEU A 246 9.52 -10.99 21.11
C LEU A 246 10.46 -12.19 20.90
N PRO A 247 11.67 -11.98 20.36
CA PRO A 247 12.59 -13.06 20.02
C PRO A 247 13.03 -13.86 21.26
N GLU A 248 13.20 -15.18 21.09
CA GLU A 248 13.59 -16.10 22.17
C GLU A 248 15.07 -16.46 22.17
N THR A 249 15.75 -16.17 21.07
CA THR A 249 17.18 -16.38 20.88
C THR A 249 17.79 -15.15 20.24
N VAL A 250 18.97 -14.77 20.71
CA VAL A 250 19.75 -13.69 20.12
C VAL A 250 20.15 -14.11 18.71
N LYS A 251 19.70 -13.37 17.68
CA LYS A 251 20.26 -13.52 16.33
C LYS A 251 21.70 -13.03 16.40
N VAL A 252 22.66 -13.96 16.35
CA VAL A 252 24.06 -13.62 16.05
C VAL A 252 24.05 -12.97 14.67
N ALA A 253 24.20 -11.65 14.60
CA ALA A 253 24.39 -10.93 13.36
C ALA A 253 25.74 -11.36 12.77
N GLY A 254 25.73 -12.43 11.96
CA GLY A 254 26.91 -13.02 11.35
C GLY A 254 26.65 -14.47 10.95
N GLY A 255 26.09 -14.68 9.76
CA GLY A 255 25.95 -16.02 9.19
C GLY A 255 27.31 -16.68 8.96
N VAL A 256 27.36 -17.99 9.25
CA VAL A 256 28.36 -18.97 8.81
C VAL A 256 29.81 -18.61 9.14
N VAL A 257 30.37 -19.31 10.14
CA VAL A 257 31.82 -19.50 10.27
C VAL A 257 32.31 -20.31 9.06
N GLY A 258 32.45 -19.63 7.93
CA GLY A 258 33.19 -20.07 6.76
C GLY A 258 34.44 -19.21 6.72
N ASN A 259 35.61 -19.84 6.83
CA ASN A 259 36.94 -19.23 6.83
C ASN A 259 37.07 -17.96 5.95
N ALA A 260 36.90 -16.79 6.55
CA ALA A 260 37.37 -15.52 6.02
C ALA A 260 38.69 -15.16 6.72
N ALA A 261 39.68 -16.04 6.60
CA ALA A 261 41.05 -15.80 7.00
C ALA A 261 41.90 -15.50 5.78
N THR A 262 41.58 -14.44 5.02
CA THR A 262 42.49 -13.79 4.06
C THR A 262 41.88 -12.47 3.60
N ASN A 263 42.13 -11.39 4.34
CA ASN A 263 42.38 -10.02 3.87
C ASN A 263 42.29 -9.03 5.04
N ALA A 264 43.18 -9.20 6.03
CA ALA A 264 43.45 -8.20 7.04
C ALA A 264 44.86 -7.65 6.79
N ALA A 265 44.97 -6.72 5.85
CA ALA A 265 46.18 -5.95 5.62
C ALA A 265 45.78 -4.54 5.15
N SER A 266 45.23 -3.73 6.07
CA SER A 266 45.24 -2.23 6.02
C SER A 266 44.31 -1.52 7.02
N ALA A 267 43.78 -2.17 8.08
CA ALA A 267 42.99 -1.44 9.09
C ALA A 267 43.90 -0.76 10.13
N SER A 268 43.62 0.51 10.45
CA SER A 268 44.34 1.28 11.47
C SER A 268 44.01 0.76 12.89
N LYS A 269 44.94 0.91 13.85
CA LYS A 269 44.74 0.45 15.24
C LYS A 269 43.57 1.16 15.97
N SER A 270 43.14 2.34 15.51
CA SER A 270 42.01 3.07 16.06
C SER A 270 40.66 2.47 15.64
N ASP A 271 40.53 2.03 14.38
CA ASP A 271 39.29 1.45 13.86
C ASP A 271 38.99 0.09 14.51
N ALA A 272 40.02 -0.70 14.77
CA ALA A 272 39.89 -2.00 15.44
C ALA A 272 39.44 -1.88 16.91
N LYS A 273 39.80 -0.79 17.60
CA LYS A 273 39.41 -0.54 19.00
C LYS A 273 37.96 -0.06 19.09
N ALA A 274 37.54 0.81 18.19
CA ALA A 274 36.15 1.26 18.07
C ALA A 274 35.20 0.10 17.72
N ASP A 275 35.60 -0.79 16.81
CA ASP A 275 34.82 -1.99 16.45
C ASP A 275 34.69 -2.97 17.62
N ALA A 276 35.74 -3.14 18.43
CA ALA A 276 35.69 -3.98 19.64
C ALA A 276 34.79 -3.40 20.74
N GLU A 277 34.79 -2.07 20.92
CA GLU A 277 33.92 -1.38 21.88
C GLU A 277 32.45 -1.42 21.45
N ALA A 278 32.18 -1.21 20.16
CA ALA A 278 30.84 -1.34 19.57
C ALA A 278 30.28 -2.76 19.73
N ARG A 279 31.12 -3.80 19.52
CA ARG A 279 30.72 -5.21 19.75
C ARG A 279 30.38 -5.49 21.21
N ARG A 280 31.13 -4.92 22.16
CA ARG A 280 30.86 -5.07 23.59
C ARG A 280 29.55 -4.38 24.00
N LYS A 281 29.33 -3.14 23.54
CA LYS A 281 28.06 -2.42 23.76
C LYS A 281 26.88 -3.19 23.14
N GLY A 282 27.04 -3.72 21.93
CA GLY A 282 26.00 -4.53 21.27
C GLY A 282 25.64 -5.83 22.00
N MET A 283 26.62 -6.51 22.62
CA MET A 283 26.35 -7.70 23.44
C MET A 283 25.57 -7.38 24.72
N GLN A 284 25.91 -6.27 25.38
CA GLN A 284 25.22 -5.80 26.59
C GLN A 284 23.78 -5.36 26.27
N GLN A 285 23.58 -4.65 25.16
CA GLN A 285 22.26 -4.30 24.64
C GLN A 285 21.37 -5.52 24.41
N GLN A 286 21.93 -6.55 23.76
CA GLN A 286 21.18 -7.77 23.44
C GLN A 286 20.72 -8.53 24.70
N GLU A 287 21.47 -8.47 25.79
CA GLU A 287 21.10 -9.10 27.05
C GLU A 287 19.96 -8.34 27.76
N GLU A 288 20.01 -7.01 27.75
CA GLU A 288 18.95 -6.13 28.25
C GLU A 288 17.64 -6.30 27.45
N ASP A 289 17.74 -6.28 26.11
CA ASP A 289 16.61 -6.51 25.21
C ASP A 289 15.96 -7.88 25.46
N TYR A 290 16.78 -8.93 25.65
CA TYR A 290 16.30 -10.27 25.97
C TYR A 290 15.54 -10.29 27.31
N GLY A 291 16.05 -9.60 28.33
CA GLY A 291 15.38 -9.42 29.62
C GLY A 291 14.00 -8.78 29.46
N ARG A 292 13.92 -7.65 28.73
CA ARG A 292 12.66 -6.95 28.42
C ARG A 292 11.68 -7.88 27.69
N PHE A 293 12.10 -8.52 26.60
CA PHE A 293 11.23 -9.38 25.80
C PHE A 293 10.71 -10.58 26.59
N ARG A 294 11.52 -11.14 27.49
CA ARG A 294 11.10 -12.24 28.38
C ARG A 294 10.03 -11.77 29.38
N ALA A 295 10.22 -10.62 30.00
CA ALA A 295 9.25 -10.06 30.95
C ALA A 295 7.89 -9.80 30.28
N VAL A 296 7.88 -9.17 29.11
CA VAL A 296 6.66 -8.89 28.34
C VAL A 296 5.96 -10.20 27.94
N ARG A 297 6.69 -11.19 27.44
CA ARG A 297 6.13 -12.49 27.03
C ARG A 297 5.41 -13.20 28.17
N ASN A 298 6.03 -13.21 29.34
CA ASN A 298 5.43 -13.82 30.54
C ASN A 298 4.14 -13.09 30.92
N ALA A 299 4.16 -11.76 30.94
CA ALA A 299 3.02 -10.94 31.33
C ALA A 299 1.87 -10.95 30.30
N LEU A 300 2.16 -11.14 29.00
CA LEU A 300 1.18 -11.31 27.93
C LEU A 300 0.58 -12.71 27.87
N SER A 301 1.22 -13.71 28.47
CA SER A 301 0.71 -15.08 28.50
C SER A 301 -0.42 -15.27 29.51
N SER A 302 -0.62 -14.32 30.42
CA SER A 302 -1.67 -14.34 31.45
C SER A 302 -2.94 -13.64 30.97
N PRO A 303 -4.07 -14.36 30.77
CA PRO A 303 -5.36 -13.74 30.51
C PRO A 303 -5.78 -12.81 31.67
N GLY A 304 -6.42 -11.69 31.36
CA GLY A 304 -6.80 -10.66 32.33
C GLY A 304 -5.69 -9.68 32.71
N SER A 305 -4.46 -9.92 32.25
CA SER A 305 -3.34 -8.98 32.43
C SER A 305 -3.69 -7.63 31.81
N ALA A 306 -3.74 -6.58 32.63
CA ALA A 306 -4.05 -5.21 32.23
C ALA A 306 -2.80 -4.47 31.76
N TRP A 307 -2.95 -3.61 30.74
CA TRP A 307 -1.86 -2.87 30.11
C TRP A 307 -2.30 -1.47 29.69
N TYR A 308 -1.34 -0.54 29.66
CA TYR A 308 -1.49 0.73 28.95
C TYR A 308 -1.17 0.52 27.47
N LEU A 309 -2.05 1.02 26.60
CA LEU A 309 -1.91 1.03 25.15
C LEU A 309 -1.95 2.47 24.67
N MET A 310 -0.95 2.84 23.89
CA MET A 310 -0.80 4.19 23.35
C MET A 310 -0.56 4.11 21.85
N HIS A 311 -1.29 4.92 21.09
CA HIS A 311 -1.07 5.08 19.65
C HIS A 311 0.19 5.91 19.41
N LEU A 312 1.09 5.41 18.55
CA LEU A 312 2.32 6.12 18.17
C LEU A 312 2.20 6.71 16.76
N ALA A 313 1.94 5.86 15.76
CA ALA A 313 1.94 6.27 14.35
C ALA A 313 1.18 5.26 13.48
N ASN A 314 0.70 5.70 12.31
CA ASN A 314 0.19 4.78 11.28
C ASN A 314 1.29 4.40 10.29
N MET A 315 1.50 3.10 10.12
CA MET A 315 2.58 2.52 9.32
C MET A 315 2.21 2.33 7.85
N SER A 316 1.00 2.69 7.41
CA SER A 316 0.54 2.41 6.05
C SER A 316 1.45 2.98 4.97
N THR A 317 1.99 4.18 5.15
CA THR A 317 2.85 4.82 4.14
C THR A 317 4.20 4.10 4.06
N ILE A 318 4.87 3.92 5.21
CA ILE A 318 6.15 3.21 5.32
C ILE A 318 6.05 1.78 4.78
N ALA A 319 5.00 1.05 5.15
CA ALA A 319 4.75 -0.31 4.68
C ALA A 319 4.63 -0.39 3.15
N ARG A 320 3.99 0.60 2.51
CA ARG A 320 3.82 0.64 1.06
C ARG A 320 5.10 1.03 0.33
N GLU A 321 5.89 1.95 0.89
CA GLU A 321 7.21 2.29 0.36
C GLU A 321 8.19 1.14 0.47
N TRP A 322 8.19 0.44 1.61
CA TRP A 322 8.98 -0.78 1.83
C TRP A 322 8.64 -1.87 0.80
N LEU A 323 7.35 -2.11 0.57
CA LEU A 323 6.92 -3.04 -0.47
C LEU A 323 7.32 -2.59 -1.88
N ALA A 324 7.26 -1.29 -2.16
CA ALA A 324 7.65 -0.75 -3.45
C ALA A 324 9.16 -0.89 -3.69
N LEU A 325 9.99 -0.68 -2.67
CA LEU A 325 11.43 -0.95 -2.73
C LEU A 325 11.70 -2.42 -3.07
N HIS A 326 11.02 -3.36 -2.43
CA HIS A 326 11.21 -4.78 -2.73
C HIS A 326 10.58 -5.24 -4.05
N ALA A 327 9.61 -4.49 -4.58
CA ALA A 327 9.06 -4.69 -5.91
C ALA A 327 9.92 -4.03 -7.00
N PHE A 328 10.82 -3.10 -6.66
CA PHE A 328 11.70 -2.41 -7.60
C PHE A 328 12.43 -3.32 -8.60
N PRO A 329 12.97 -4.50 -8.21
CA PRO A 329 13.67 -5.39 -9.14
C PRO A 329 12.79 -5.89 -10.30
N SER A 330 11.48 -5.87 -10.14
CA SER A 330 10.53 -6.37 -11.14
C SER A 330 10.03 -5.30 -12.11
N LEU A 331 10.50 -4.05 -11.96
CA LEU A 331 10.16 -2.95 -12.86
C LEU A 331 10.89 -3.11 -14.20
N PRO A 332 10.20 -2.97 -15.35
CA PRO A 332 10.79 -3.18 -16.67
C PRO A 332 11.90 -2.16 -17.01
N PHE A 333 11.93 -1.02 -16.32
CA PHE A 333 12.91 0.05 -16.49
C PHE A 333 13.73 0.32 -15.21
N ALA A 334 13.88 -0.68 -14.33
CA ALA A 334 14.71 -0.55 -13.13
C ALA A 334 16.14 -0.05 -13.46
N HIS A 335 16.73 -0.54 -14.56
CA HIS A 335 18.06 -0.10 -15.01
C HIS A 335 18.11 1.40 -15.41
N THR A 336 17.01 1.97 -15.93
CA THR A 336 16.89 3.41 -16.19
C THR A 336 16.94 4.19 -14.87
N ILE A 337 16.25 3.72 -13.83
CA ILE A 337 16.26 4.34 -12.49
C ILE A 337 17.64 4.26 -11.85
N LEU A 338 18.32 3.10 -11.94
CA LEU A 338 19.66 2.92 -11.38
C LEU A 338 20.70 3.78 -12.10
N SER A 339 20.70 3.77 -13.43
CA SER A 339 21.73 4.47 -14.23
C SER A 339 21.50 5.96 -14.39
N GLY A 340 20.28 6.46 -14.17
CA GLY A 340 19.92 7.85 -14.40
C GLY A 340 20.03 8.28 -15.86
N LYS A 341 19.99 7.34 -16.81
CA LYS A 341 20.15 7.59 -18.25
C LYS A 341 18.94 7.10 -19.04
N PRO A 342 18.52 7.84 -20.09
CA PRO A 342 17.44 7.41 -20.95
C PRO A 342 17.84 6.16 -21.75
N VAL A 343 16.85 5.41 -22.22
CA VAL A 343 17.11 4.24 -23.08
C VAL A 343 17.53 4.73 -24.46
N ALA A 344 18.76 4.43 -24.85
CA ALA A 344 19.29 4.76 -26.17
C ALA A 344 18.60 3.92 -27.27
N ASN A 345 18.25 4.56 -28.38
CA ASN A 345 17.72 3.90 -29.58
C ASN A 345 16.50 3.00 -29.34
N LEU A 346 15.42 3.53 -28.76
CA LEU A 346 14.10 2.90 -28.85
C LEU A 346 13.64 2.92 -30.32
N ALA A 347 14.08 1.92 -31.07
CA ALA A 347 13.64 1.66 -32.44
C ALA A 347 12.21 1.09 -32.41
N HIS A 348 11.23 1.90 -32.04
CA HIS A 348 9.83 1.48 -32.00
C HIS A 348 8.95 2.49 -32.75
N ALA A 349 7.91 1.95 -33.40
CA ALA A 349 6.97 2.62 -34.29
C ALA A 349 6.71 4.08 -33.89
N SER A 350 6.79 5.01 -34.86
CA SER A 350 6.43 6.40 -34.64
C SER A 350 4.96 6.46 -34.24
N TRP A 351 4.67 6.63 -32.94
CA TRP A 351 3.30 6.86 -32.50
C TRP A 351 2.87 8.25 -32.94
N GLU A 352 1.66 8.34 -33.47
CA GLU A 352 1.12 9.58 -34.01
C GLU A 352 -0.26 9.85 -33.41
N LEU A 353 -0.64 11.12 -33.42
CA LEU A 353 -1.98 11.53 -33.04
C LEU A 353 -2.88 11.58 -34.28
N PRO A 354 -4.17 11.22 -34.15
CA PRO A 354 -5.16 11.51 -35.18
C PRO A 354 -5.07 12.97 -35.62
N ALA A 355 -5.14 13.21 -36.94
CA ALA A 355 -4.96 14.56 -37.50
C ALA A 355 -5.86 15.65 -36.85
N PRO A 356 -7.16 15.40 -36.59
CA PRO A 356 -8.01 16.39 -35.93
C PRO A 356 -7.53 16.75 -34.52
N LEU A 357 -7.12 15.75 -33.73
CA LEU A 357 -6.56 15.96 -32.40
C LEU A 357 -5.22 16.72 -32.46
N SER A 358 -4.34 16.35 -33.39
CA SER A 358 -3.05 17.04 -33.61
C SER A 358 -3.24 18.53 -33.92
N VAL A 359 -4.21 18.87 -34.78
CA VAL A 359 -4.56 20.27 -35.11
C VAL A 359 -5.14 20.99 -33.89
N ALA A 360 -6.09 20.36 -33.18
CA ALA A 360 -6.69 20.95 -31.99
C ALA A 360 -5.64 21.26 -30.91
N MET A 361 -4.68 20.36 -30.68
CA MET A 361 -3.61 20.56 -29.71
C MET A 361 -2.64 21.67 -30.14
N LYS A 362 -2.22 21.69 -31.41
CA LYS A 362 -1.35 22.76 -31.95
C LYS A 362 -1.95 24.16 -31.81
N ASN A 363 -3.27 24.27 -31.92
CA ASN A 363 -3.97 25.55 -31.75
C ASN A 363 -4.14 25.95 -30.28
N ALA A 364 -4.12 24.99 -29.36
CA ALA A 364 -4.43 25.20 -27.95
C ALA A 364 -3.21 25.41 -27.05
N TYR A 365 -2.02 24.99 -27.49
CA TYR A 365 -0.79 24.92 -26.68
C TYR A 365 0.38 25.65 -27.34
N ASN A 366 1.26 26.21 -26.52
CA ASN A 366 2.50 26.84 -27.00
C ASN A 366 3.57 25.79 -27.36
N ASP A 367 4.65 26.22 -28.00
CA ASP A 367 5.71 25.32 -28.50
C ASP A 367 6.37 24.49 -27.40
N SER A 368 6.61 25.08 -26.21
CA SER A 368 7.20 24.36 -25.08
C SER A 368 6.29 23.25 -24.56
N GLN A 369 4.99 23.52 -24.49
CA GLN A 369 3.96 22.55 -24.11
C GLN A 369 3.82 21.46 -25.19
N MET A 370 3.81 21.82 -26.47
CA MET A 370 3.73 20.86 -27.57
C MET A 370 4.96 19.95 -27.62
N THR A 371 6.15 20.47 -27.35
CA THR A 371 7.38 19.67 -27.24
C THR A 371 7.27 18.63 -26.12
N ALA A 372 6.77 19.03 -24.95
CA ALA A 372 6.53 18.11 -23.83
C ALA A 372 5.47 17.04 -24.14
N LEU A 373 4.44 17.39 -24.92
CA LEU A 373 3.40 16.44 -25.34
C LEU A 373 3.90 15.46 -26.41
N SER A 374 4.73 15.92 -27.33
CA SER A 374 5.37 15.07 -28.34
C SER A 374 6.29 14.01 -27.70
N ALA A 375 6.94 14.33 -26.58
CA ALA A 375 7.75 13.36 -25.83
C ALA A 375 6.96 12.11 -25.39
N ALA A 376 5.64 12.25 -25.18
CA ALA A 376 4.81 11.10 -24.84
C ALA A 376 4.67 10.08 -25.98
N LEU A 377 4.82 10.52 -27.23
CA LEU A 377 4.79 9.69 -28.43
C LEU A 377 6.11 8.92 -28.64
N GLU A 378 7.21 9.36 -28.03
CA GLU A 378 8.52 8.69 -28.12
C GLU A 378 8.56 7.37 -27.34
N LYS A 379 7.57 7.13 -26.46
CA LYS A 379 7.45 5.91 -25.64
C LYS A 379 8.70 5.60 -24.80
N GLN A 380 9.44 6.64 -24.38
CA GLN A 380 10.47 6.52 -23.36
C GLN A 380 9.86 5.99 -22.06
N PRO A 381 10.51 5.05 -21.34
CA PRO A 381 9.98 4.50 -20.10
C PRO A 381 9.75 5.56 -19.03
N ILE A 382 10.61 6.58 -18.98
CA ILE A 382 10.46 7.71 -18.07
C ILE A 382 10.64 9.01 -18.85
N THR A 383 9.68 9.93 -18.71
CA THR A 383 9.71 11.27 -19.30
C THR A 383 9.59 12.32 -18.20
N LEU A 384 10.46 13.34 -18.23
CA LEU A 384 10.48 14.42 -17.25
C LEU A 384 9.88 15.70 -17.86
N ILE A 385 8.88 16.26 -17.20
CA ILE A 385 8.27 17.54 -17.58
C ILE A 385 8.47 18.52 -16.43
N GLN A 386 9.30 19.54 -16.65
CA GLN A 386 9.51 20.59 -15.68
C GLN A 386 8.53 21.73 -15.90
N GLY A 387 7.76 22.07 -14.87
CA GLY A 387 6.80 23.16 -14.91
C GLY A 387 7.01 24.20 -13.82
N PRO A 388 7.74 25.29 -14.12
CA PRO A 388 7.87 26.46 -13.27
C PRO A 388 6.51 27.05 -12.83
N PRO A 389 6.45 27.89 -11.78
CA PRO A 389 5.20 28.46 -11.30
C PRO A 389 4.39 29.17 -12.39
N GLY A 390 3.11 28.80 -12.53
CA GLY A 390 2.20 29.44 -13.48
C GLY A 390 2.35 29.00 -14.94
N THR A 391 3.16 27.98 -15.27
CA THR A 391 3.37 27.50 -16.66
C THR A 391 2.33 26.49 -17.16
N GLY A 392 1.38 26.11 -16.31
CA GLY A 392 0.26 25.24 -16.67
C GLY A 392 0.53 23.74 -16.52
N LYS A 393 1.32 23.30 -15.54
CA LYS A 393 1.53 21.87 -15.19
C LYS A 393 0.24 21.04 -15.22
N THR A 394 -0.78 21.43 -14.47
CA THR A 394 -2.04 20.69 -14.43
C THR A 394 -2.72 20.64 -15.80
N ARG A 395 -2.60 21.71 -16.60
CA ARG A 395 -3.15 21.75 -17.97
C ARG A 395 -2.39 20.81 -18.93
N ILE A 396 -1.08 20.67 -18.75
CA ILE A 396 -0.29 19.72 -19.55
C ILE A 396 -0.65 18.29 -19.21
N ILE A 397 -0.91 17.98 -17.93
CA ILE A 397 -1.36 16.63 -17.50
C ILE A 397 -2.67 16.23 -18.18
N LEU A 398 -3.67 17.13 -18.24
CA LEU A 398 -4.93 16.86 -18.94
C LEU A 398 -4.71 16.55 -20.43
N SER A 399 -3.79 17.26 -21.06
CA SER A 399 -3.47 17.07 -22.48
C SER A 399 -2.64 15.84 -22.74
N LEU A 400 -1.77 15.51 -21.79
CA LEU A 400 -1.00 14.28 -21.79
C LEU A 400 -1.94 13.07 -21.73
N LEU A 401 -3.05 13.13 -20.97
CA LEU A 401 -4.09 12.11 -21.03
C LEU A 401 -4.71 11.98 -22.43
N SER A 402 -5.00 13.10 -23.11
CA SER A 402 -5.45 13.06 -24.50
C SER A 402 -4.45 12.35 -25.41
N VAL A 403 -3.15 12.64 -25.26
CA VAL A 403 -2.12 11.97 -26.05
C VAL A 403 -2.05 10.48 -25.74
N ILE A 404 -1.98 10.11 -24.46
CA ILE A 404 -1.84 8.72 -24.02
C ILE A 404 -3.07 7.86 -24.43
N LEU A 405 -4.27 8.41 -24.32
CA LEU A 405 -5.53 7.69 -24.58
C LEU A 405 -5.88 7.58 -26.07
N HIS A 406 -5.22 8.36 -26.94
CA HIS A 406 -5.57 8.47 -28.36
C HIS A 406 -4.40 8.32 -29.34
N ALA A 407 -3.16 8.21 -28.86
CA ALA A 407 -2.02 7.90 -29.73
C ALA A 407 -2.24 6.55 -30.44
N VAL A 408 -1.92 6.50 -31.72
CA VAL A 408 -2.01 5.30 -32.57
C VAL A 408 -0.62 4.96 -33.15
N PRO A 409 -0.31 3.69 -33.43
CA PRO A 409 0.91 3.34 -34.16
C PRO A 409 0.90 3.97 -35.56
N GLY A 410 1.99 4.63 -35.95
CA GLY A 410 2.10 5.30 -37.25
C GLY A 410 2.20 4.32 -38.43
N VAL A 411 1.84 4.82 -39.61
CA VAL A 411 1.72 4.06 -40.88
C VAL A 411 3.03 3.39 -41.31
N LYS A 412 4.19 3.89 -40.85
CA LYS A 412 5.51 3.30 -41.16
C LYS A 412 5.84 2.02 -40.35
N SER A 413 4.96 1.61 -39.44
CA SER A 413 5.16 0.43 -38.58
C SER A 413 4.91 -0.92 -39.27
N GLY A 414 4.45 -0.93 -40.54
CA GLY A 414 4.10 -2.17 -41.26
C GLY A 414 2.86 -2.89 -40.72
N GLN A 415 2.26 -2.38 -39.63
CA GLN A 415 0.92 -2.70 -39.18
C GLN A 415 -0.01 -1.61 -39.69
N GLU A 416 -0.63 -1.85 -40.84
CA GLU A 416 -1.69 -0.99 -41.36
C GLU A 416 -2.92 -1.16 -40.46
N VAL A 417 -2.99 -0.36 -39.40
CA VAL A 417 -4.17 -0.30 -38.56
C VAL A 417 -5.23 0.43 -39.37
N ASP A 418 -6.34 -0.24 -39.68
CA ASP A 418 -7.50 0.38 -40.31
C ASP A 418 -8.08 1.44 -39.35
N LEU A 419 -7.53 2.66 -39.44
CA LEU A 419 -7.85 3.81 -38.60
C LEU A 419 -9.35 4.09 -38.57
N LYS A 420 -10.05 3.77 -39.66
CA LYS A 420 -11.50 3.94 -39.79
C LYS A 420 -12.23 3.01 -38.82
N ARG A 421 -11.84 1.74 -38.78
CA ARG A 421 -12.38 0.74 -37.84
C ARG A 421 -12.05 1.06 -36.38
N PHE A 422 -10.86 1.59 -36.09
CA PHE A 422 -10.48 2.01 -34.74
C PHE A 422 -11.31 3.20 -34.22
N LEU A 423 -11.62 4.16 -35.10
CA LEU A 423 -12.44 5.33 -34.77
C LEU A 423 -13.93 4.95 -34.64
N ASP A 424 -14.44 4.08 -35.51
CA ASP A 424 -15.85 3.66 -35.53
C ASP A 424 -16.25 2.83 -34.28
N VAL A 425 -15.31 2.10 -33.66
CA VAL A 425 -15.57 1.33 -32.42
C VAL A 425 -15.70 2.22 -31.18
N ARG A 426 -15.12 3.44 -31.21
CA ARG A 426 -15.13 4.36 -30.06
C ARG A 426 -16.32 5.30 -30.07
N ASP A 427 -16.84 5.65 -31.25
CA ASP A 427 -18.12 6.31 -31.42
C ASP A 427 -19.27 5.30 -31.28
N GLY A 428 -19.49 4.84 -30.05
CA GLY A 428 -20.70 4.12 -29.69
C GLY A 428 -21.92 5.05 -29.77
N ARG A 429 -22.40 5.34 -30.98
CA ARG A 429 -23.76 5.69 -31.42
C ARG A 429 -23.72 6.36 -32.80
N LYS A 430 -23.71 5.53 -33.85
CA LYS A 430 -24.45 5.65 -35.12
C LYS A 430 -23.79 4.74 -36.16
N THR A 431 -24.00 3.42 -36.04
CA THR A 431 -23.87 2.56 -37.22
C THR A 431 -24.95 3.01 -38.19
N GLY A 432 -24.55 3.63 -39.31
CA GLY A 432 -25.45 4.06 -40.39
C GLY A 432 -26.08 2.91 -41.17
N ILE A 433 -26.27 1.75 -40.54
CA ILE A 433 -26.95 0.60 -41.11
C ILE A 433 -28.43 0.76 -40.77
N THR A 434 -29.23 0.99 -41.80
CA THR A 434 -30.68 1.10 -41.67
C THR A 434 -31.28 -0.26 -41.28
N SER A 435 -32.42 -0.25 -40.59
CA SER A 435 -33.13 -1.49 -40.25
C SER A 435 -33.47 -2.34 -41.49
N GLY A 436 -33.59 -1.71 -42.66
CA GLY A 436 -33.80 -2.39 -43.95
C GLY A 436 -32.57 -3.17 -44.43
N GLU A 437 -31.36 -2.63 -44.26
CA GLU A 437 -30.12 -3.31 -44.64
C GLU A 437 -29.84 -4.52 -43.74
N ILE A 438 -30.15 -4.41 -42.44
CA ILE A 438 -30.11 -5.53 -41.51
C ILE A 438 -31.07 -6.63 -41.97
N ALA A 439 -32.34 -6.29 -42.24
CA ALA A 439 -33.34 -7.24 -42.70
C ALA A 439 -32.94 -7.93 -44.02
N GLU A 440 -32.29 -7.21 -44.94
CA GLU A 440 -31.77 -7.78 -46.19
C GLU A 440 -30.61 -8.74 -45.97
N MET A 441 -29.66 -8.42 -45.07
CA MET A 441 -28.59 -9.33 -44.68
C MET A 441 -29.15 -10.62 -44.06
N HIS A 442 -30.08 -10.50 -43.11
CA HIS A 442 -30.71 -11.68 -42.49
C HIS A 442 -31.41 -12.56 -43.53
N ARG A 443 -32.11 -11.95 -44.49
CA ARG A 443 -32.78 -12.67 -45.59
C ARG A 443 -31.80 -13.42 -46.50
N LYS A 444 -30.63 -12.83 -46.79
CA LYS A 444 -29.57 -13.50 -47.59
C LYS A 444 -28.90 -14.64 -46.83
N SER A 445 -28.73 -14.49 -45.51
CA SER A 445 -28.12 -15.51 -44.65
C SER A 445 -29.07 -16.63 -44.24
N MET A 446 -30.39 -16.45 -44.44
CA MET A 446 -31.42 -17.44 -44.12
C MET A 446 -32.33 -17.76 -45.32
N PRO A 447 -31.80 -18.25 -46.47
CA PRO A 447 -32.61 -18.49 -47.67
C PRO A 447 -33.77 -19.46 -47.43
N TRP A 448 -33.66 -20.34 -46.43
CA TRP A 448 -34.68 -21.33 -46.12
C TRP A 448 -35.97 -20.78 -45.52
N LEU A 449 -35.94 -19.57 -44.97
CA LEU A 449 -37.15 -18.83 -44.55
C LEU A 449 -37.92 -18.25 -45.74
N SER A 450 -37.33 -18.24 -46.95
CA SER A 450 -37.96 -17.78 -48.20
C SER A 450 -38.44 -18.92 -49.10
N GLY A 451 -38.58 -20.14 -48.56
CA GLY A 451 -39.14 -21.29 -49.27
C GLY A 451 -38.12 -22.17 -50.01
N LEU A 452 -36.82 -21.87 -49.90
CA LEU A 452 -35.76 -22.80 -50.32
C LEU A 452 -35.54 -23.86 -49.24
N GLY A 453 -35.22 -25.10 -49.61
CA GLY A 453 -34.99 -26.18 -48.63
C GLY A 453 -33.83 -25.85 -47.68
N ASN A 454 -33.98 -26.16 -46.39
CA ASN A 454 -32.91 -26.03 -45.41
C ASN A 454 -31.76 -26.98 -45.79
N PRO A 455 -30.51 -26.49 -45.94
CA PRO A 455 -29.37 -27.33 -46.32
C PRO A 455 -29.07 -28.48 -45.36
N ARG A 456 -29.58 -28.43 -44.11
CA ARG A 456 -29.45 -29.52 -43.12
C ARG A 456 -30.40 -30.68 -43.37
N ASP A 457 -31.46 -30.47 -44.14
CA ASP A 457 -32.49 -31.48 -44.46
C ASP A 457 -32.21 -32.17 -45.81
N ALA A 458 -31.07 -31.85 -46.46
CA ALA A 458 -30.64 -32.53 -47.67
C ALA A 458 -30.18 -33.97 -47.36
N PRO A 459 -30.53 -34.96 -48.21
CA PRO A 459 -30.08 -36.34 -48.02
C PRO A 459 -28.55 -36.43 -48.01
N PRO A 460 -27.95 -37.32 -47.19
CA PRO A 460 -26.51 -37.45 -47.11
C PRO A 460 -25.90 -37.86 -48.45
N LEU A 461 -24.75 -37.28 -48.78
CA LEU A 461 -24.05 -37.54 -50.04
C LEU A 461 -23.68 -39.04 -50.18
N PRO A 462 -23.74 -39.61 -51.41
CA PRO A 462 -23.35 -40.99 -51.65
C PRO A 462 -21.87 -41.23 -51.31
N ARG A 463 -21.56 -42.44 -50.82
CA ARG A 463 -20.29 -42.82 -50.16
C ARG A 463 -19.01 -42.54 -50.97
N ASN A 464 -19.13 -42.38 -52.29
CA ASN A 464 -18.03 -42.17 -53.24
C ASN A 464 -18.03 -40.78 -53.91
N ALA A 465 -18.84 -39.83 -53.44
CA ALA A 465 -18.77 -38.46 -53.94
C ALA A 465 -17.45 -37.80 -53.48
N PRO A 466 -16.76 -37.04 -54.35
CA PRO A 466 -15.62 -36.24 -53.94
C PRO A 466 -16.08 -35.30 -52.82
N ARG A 467 -15.54 -35.47 -51.61
CA ARG A 467 -15.80 -34.51 -50.54
C ARG A 467 -15.21 -33.19 -50.98
N PRO A 468 -15.99 -32.08 -51.05
CA PRO A 468 -15.38 -30.77 -51.15
C PRO A 468 -14.42 -30.67 -49.97
N THR A 469 -13.16 -30.34 -50.25
CA THR A 469 -12.20 -29.98 -49.21
C THR A 469 -12.92 -28.99 -48.30
N PRO A 470 -13.00 -29.24 -46.98
CA PRO A 470 -13.54 -28.22 -46.09
C PRO A 470 -12.77 -26.94 -46.45
N PRO A 471 -13.46 -25.80 -46.64
CA PRO A 471 -12.74 -24.54 -46.67
C PRO A 471 -11.81 -24.54 -45.44
N PRO A 472 -10.61 -23.96 -45.54
CA PRO A 472 -9.73 -23.88 -44.38
C PRO A 472 -10.61 -23.51 -43.20
N ILE A 473 -10.59 -24.33 -42.15
CA ILE A 473 -11.15 -23.89 -40.89
C ILE A 473 -10.21 -22.75 -40.51
N GLU A 474 -10.47 -21.56 -41.03
CA GLU A 474 -10.22 -20.34 -40.31
C GLU A 474 -10.82 -20.67 -38.95
N LYS A 475 -9.95 -20.91 -37.97
CA LYS A 475 -10.35 -20.90 -36.58
C LYS A 475 -11.35 -19.75 -36.49
N PRO A 476 -12.57 -19.94 -35.97
CA PRO A 476 -13.48 -18.83 -35.81
C PRO A 476 -12.70 -17.77 -35.05
N GLU A 477 -12.24 -16.77 -35.78
CA GLU A 477 -11.57 -15.63 -35.20
C GLU A 477 -12.71 -14.99 -34.45
N ILE A 478 -12.59 -14.97 -33.13
CA ILE A 478 -13.53 -14.22 -32.29
C ILE A 478 -13.39 -12.79 -32.78
N LEU A 479 -14.28 -12.39 -33.69
CA LEU A 479 -14.41 -11.04 -34.23
C LEU A 479 -14.74 -10.13 -33.05
N GLY A 480 -13.68 -9.65 -32.38
CA GLY A 480 -13.76 -8.86 -31.15
C GLY A 480 -12.55 -8.94 -30.21
N GLU A 481 -11.65 -9.92 -30.33
CA GLU A 481 -10.59 -10.12 -29.33
C GLU A 481 -9.24 -9.43 -29.61
N GLU A 482 -8.97 -8.97 -30.84
CA GLU A 482 -7.93 -7.96 -31.10
C GLU A 482 -8.45 -6.53 -30.87
N SER A 483 -9.27 -6.36 -29.83
CA SER A 483 -9.49 -5.04 -29.26
C SER A 483 -8.13 -4.53 -28.81
N TYR A 484 -7.54 -3.53 -29.49
CA TYR A 484 -6.44 -2.72 -28.96
C TYR A 484 -6.70 -2.51 -27.47
N ARG A 485 -5.89 -3.15 -26.59
CA ARG A 485 -6.11 -3.07 -25.14
C ARG A 485 -6.14 -1.59 -24.79
N ARG A 486 -7.30 -1.09 -24.33
CA ARG A 486 -7.48 0.32 -24.00
C ARG A 486 -6.48 0.70 -22.91
N THR A 487 -5.56 1.61 -23.21
CA THR A 487 -4.54 2.11 -22.27
C THR A 487 -5.21 2.53 -20.97
N LYS A 488 -4.76 1.95 -19.85
CA LYS A 488 -5.23 2.35 -18.51
C LYS A 488 -4.19 3.25 -17.87
N VAL A 489 -4.62 4.40 -17.35
CA VAL A 489 -3.74 5.43 -16.80
C VAL A 489 -3.98 5.59 -15.31
N LEU A 490 -2.89 5.60 -14.53
CA LEU A 490 -2.88 5.99 -13.13
C LEU A 490 -2.28 7.40 -13.01
N ILE A 491 -3.04 8.32 -12.42
CA ILE A 491 -2.54 9.65 -12.06
C ILE A 491 -2.33 9.70 -10.55
N CYS A 492 -1.14 10.09 -10.15
CA CYS A 492 -0.76 10.26 -8.76
C CYS A 492 -0.27 11.66 -8.44
N ALA A 493 -0.44 12.04 -7.19
CA ALA A 493 0.20 13.21 -6.60
C ALA A 493 0.57 12.89 -5.14
N PRO A 494 1.54 13.60 -4.54
CA PRO A 494 1.87 13.45 -3.12
C PRO A 494 0.71 13.82 -2.19
N SER A 495 -0.05 14.87 -2.53
CA SER A 495 -1.12 15.42 -1.69
C SER A 495 -2.52 15.24 -2.28
N ASN A 496 -3.53 15.14 -1.40
CA ASN A 496 -4.94 15.08 -1.80
C ASN A 496 -5.37 16.35 -2.55
N SER A 497 -4.93 17.53 -2.11
CA SER A 497 -5.33 18.80 -2.74
C SER A 497 -4.83 18.93 -4.17
N ALA A 498 -3.58 18.53 -4.45
CA ALA A 498 -3.05 18.51 -5.81
C ALA A 498 -3.83 17.53 -6.70
N LEU A 499 -4.13 16.35 -6.17
CA LEU A 499 -4.91 15.34 -6.88
C LEU A 499 -6.33 15.79 -7.18
N ASP A 500 -7.04 16.34 -6.20
CA ASP A 500 -8.43 16.77 -6.34
C ASP A 500 -8.56 17.97 -7.31
N GLU A 501 -7.54 18.82 -7.41
CA GLU A 501 -7.47 19.88 -8.43
C GLU A 501 -7.35 19.30 -9.84
N ILE A 502 -6.52 18.26 -10.05
CA ILE A 502 -6.44 17.55 -11.34
C ILE A 502 -7.80 16.94 -11.69
N VAL A 503 -8.41 16.21 -10.75
CA VAL A 503 -9.69 15.53 -10.93
C VAL A 503 -10.80 16.54 -11.25
N SER A 504 -10.87 17.66 -10.52
CA SER A 504 -11.84 18.73 -10.76
C SER A 504 -11.71 19.32 -12.16
N ARG A 505 -10.48 19.51 -12.66
CA ARG A 505 -10.26 20.01 -14.03
C ARG A 505 -10.65 18.99 -15.09
N ILE A 506 -10.37 17.71 -14.90
CA ILE A 506 -10.82 16.65 -15.83
C ILE A 506 -12.35 16.64 -15.89
N MET A 507 -13.03 16.78 -14.75
CA MET A 507 -14.50 16.82 -14.71
C MET A 507 -15.08 18.06 -15.41
N LYS A 508 -14.46 19.23 -15.24
CA LYS A 508 -14.96 20.51 -15.77
C LYS A 508 -14.62 20.72 -17.25
N SER A 509 -13.39 20.40 -17.64
CA SER A 509 -12.86 20.69 -18.99
C SER A 509 -12.89 19.49 -19.92
N GLY A 510 -12.99 18.28 -19.39
CA GLY A 510 -12.79 17.05 -20.15
C GLY A 510 -11.36 16.89 -20.67
N VAL A 511 -11.18 15.91 -21.55
CA VAL A 511 -9.96 15.68 -22.32
C VAL A 511 -10.32 15.71 -23.81
N TYR A 512 -9.38 16.07 -24.68
CA TYR A 512 -9.58 16.01 -26.12
C TYR A 512 -9.65 14.56 -26.62
N GLY A 513 -10.67 14.27 -27.42
CA GLY A 513 -10.90 13.02 -28.15
C GLY A 513 -10.20 12.97 -29.50
N PRO A 514 -10.35 11.87 -30.26
CA PRO A 514 -9.61 11.66 -31.50
C PRO A 514 -10.05 12.62 -32.63
N ASN A 515 -11.27 13.12 -32.55
CA ASN A 515 -11.86 14.15 -33.41
C ASN A 515 -11.49 15.59 -32.98
N GLY A 516 -10.70 15.75 -31.92
CA GLY A 516 -10.32 17.06 -31.37
C GLY A 516 -11.41 17.74 -30.54
N SER A 517 -12.55 17.10 -30.27
CA SER A 517 -13.56 17.63 -29.35
C SER A 517 -13.33 17.14 -27.91
N ALA A 518 -13.78 17.90 -26.93
CA ALA A 518 -13.66 17.52 -25.51
C ALA A 518 -14.69 16.43 -25.14
N TYR A 519 -14.28 15.47 -24.32
CA TYR A 519 -15.15 14.47 -23.70
C TYR A 519 -14.66 14.13 -22.29
N SER A 520 -15.53 13.52 -21.47
CA SER A 520 -15.17 13.08 -20.12
C SER A 520 -14.82 11.58 -20.14
N PRO A 521 -13.58 11.18 -19.83
CA PRO A 521 -13.21 9.77 -19.75
C PRO A 521 -13.85 9.11 -18.50
N THR A 522 -13.91 7.78 -18.47
CA THR A 522 -14.27 7.07 -17.24
C THR A 522 -13.19 7.30 -16.19
N LEU A 523 -13.54 8.02 -15.14
CA LEU A 523 -12.64 8.57 -14.13
C LEU A 523 -13.06 8.10 -12.75
N VAL A 524 -12.09 7.66 -11.95
CA VAL A 524 -12.32 7.27 -10.55
C VAL A 524 -11.26 7.90 -9.66
N ARG A 525 -11.70 8.57 -8.59
CA ARG A 525 -10.86 9.08 -7.51
C ARG A 525 -10.88 8.12 -6.33
N VAL A 526 -9.71 7.61 -5.96
CA VAL A 526 -9.55 6.62 -4.88
C VAL A 526 -8.65 7.19 -3.78
N GLY A 527 -9.08 7.07 -2.54
CA GLY A 527 -8.31 7.43 -1.36
C GLY A 527 -9.19 7.95 -0.24
N VAL A 528 -8.57 8.33 0.87
CA VAL A 528 -9.23 8.98 2.00
C VAL A 528 -9.36 10.49 1.78
N ASN A 529 -10.28 11.14 2.50
CA ASN A 529 -10.46 12.60 2.53
C ASN A 529 -10.69 13.20 1.13
N VAL A 530 -11.60 12.61 0.37
CA VAL A 530 -11.99 13.10 -0.96
C VAL A 530 -12.76 14.42 -0.81
N HIS A 531 -12.30 15.48 -1.48
CA HIS A 531 -12.99 16.77 -1.43
C HIS A 531 -14.37 16.71 -2.09
N HIS A 532 -15.36 17.41 -1.52
CA HIS A 532 -16.75 17.41 -2.00
C HIS A 532 -16.87 17.80 -3.49
N SER A 533 -15.97 18.62 -4.02
CA SER A 533 -15.97 19.04 -5.43
C SER A 533 -15.67 17.90 -6.42
N VAL A 534 -15.15 16.77 -5.95
CA VAL A 534 -14.81 15.59 -6.75
C VAL A 534 -15.50 14.32 -6.24
N GLU A 535 -16.39 14.45 -5.27
CA GLU A 535 -17.10 13.34 -4.62
C GLU A 535 -17.90 12.49 -5.63
N ALA A 536 -18.43 13.10 -6.69
CA ALA A 536 -19.20 12.40 -7.73
C ALA A 536 -18.39 11.31 -8.47
N VAL A 537 -17.06 11.43 -8.51
CA VAL A 537 -16.15 10.41 -9.08
C VAL A 537 -15.38 9.66 -8.00
N GLY A 538 -15.69 9.90 -6.72
CA GLY A 538 -15.09 9.22 -5.58
C GLY A 538 -15.53 7.76 -5.51
N MET A 539 -14.59 6.86 -5.19
CA MET A 539 -14.84 5.42 -5.12
C MET A 539 -16.06 5.08 -4.25
N GLU A 540 -16.19 5.65 -3.05
CA GLU A 540 -17.30 5.33 -2.14
C GLU A 540 -18.66 5.82 -2.67
N SER A 541 -18.71 6.96 -3.35
CA SER A 541 -19.93 7.50 -3.97
C SER A 541 -20.37 6.64 -5.16
N LEU A 542 -19.41 6.23 -6.00
CA LEU A 542 -19.69 5.34 -7.14
C LEU A 542 -20.18 3.97 -6.70
N VAL A 543 -19.60 3.43 -5.62
CA VAL A 543 -20.03 2.15 -5.02
C VAL A 543 -21.44 2.29 -4.45
N THR A 544 -21.70 3.35 -3.68
CA THR A 544 -23.03 3.62 -3.11
C THR A 544 -24.09 3.74 -4.20
N GLY A 545 -23.80 4.45 -5.30
CA GLY A 545 -24.69 4.55 -6.45
C GLY A 545 -24.98 3.21 -7.13
N ARG A 546 -23.97 2.35 -7.32
CA ARG A 546 -24.18 1.00 -7.88
C ARG A 546 -24.90 0.04 -6.92
N MET A 547 -24.82 0.28 -5.62
CA MET A 547 -25.52 -0.50 -4.60
C MET A 547 -27.01 -0.13 -4.49
N SER A 548 -27.35 1.16 -4.58
CA SER A 548 -28.73 1.62 -4.49
C SER A 548 -29.63 1.10 -5.61
N ASP A 549 -29.07 0.84 -6.79
CA ASP A 549 -29.79 0.27 -7.93
C ASP A 549 -30.28 -1.18 -7.69
N LYS A 550 -29.83 -1.86 -6.63
CA LYS A 550 -30.15 -3.27 -6.32
C LYS A 550 -31.18 -3.49 -5.19
N GLY A 551 -31.83 -2.43 -4.69
CA GLY A 551 -32.96 -2.52 -3.75
C GLY A 551 -32.59 -2.79 -2.28
N GLU A 552 -33.16 -2.01 -1.37
CA GLU A 552 -32.91 -2.11 0.08
C GLU A 552 -33.97 -2.97 0.79
N GLY A 553 -33.53 -3.98 1.55
CA GLY A 553 -34.37 -4.74 2.50
C GLY A 553 -33.72 -4.83 3.89
N LEU A 554 -34.55 -4.95 4.93
CA LEU A 554 -34.17 -4.98 6.36
C LEU A 554 -33.14 -6.09 6.72
N MET A 555 -32.29 -5.80 7.72
CA MET A 555 -30.97 -6.43 7.92
C MET A 555 -30.89 -7.54 8.99
N ASN A 556 -30.25 -8.66 8.62
CA ASN A 556 -29.66 -9.69 9.50
C ASN A 556 -28.12 -9.61 9.47
N LYS A 557 -27.42 -10.18 10.46
CA LYS A 557 -25.94 -10.20 10.55
C LYS A 557 -25.27 -10.89 9.35
N GLU A 558 -25.83 -11.98 8.83
CA GLU A 558 -25.31 -12.70 7.64
C GLU A 558 -25.30 -11.81 6.39
N LYS A 559 -26.32 -10.97 6.22
CA LYS A 559 -26.39 -9.98 5.12
C LYS A 559 -25.30 -8.90 5.23
N LYS A 560 -24.71 -8.65 6.41
CA LYS A 560 -23.65 -7.64 6.57
C LYS A 560 -22.35 -8.08 5.91
N PHE A 561 -21.97 -9.35 6.09
CA PHE A 561 -20.77 -9.92 5.46
C PHE A 561 -20.94 -10.00 3.94
N GLU A 562 -22.09 -10.49 3.47
CA GLU A 562 -22.40 -10.53 2.03
C GLU A 562 -22.38 -9.14 1.40
N ARG A 563 -22.94 -8.12 2.07
CA ARG A 563 -22.87 -6.73 1.61
C ARG A 563 -21.44 -6.20 1.55
N ALA A 564 -20.59 -6.53 2.53
CA ALA A 564 -19.18 -6.12 2.51
C ALA A 564 -18.45 -6.77 1.32
N LEU A 565 -18.70 -8.06 1.05
CA LEU A 565 -18.11 -8.77 -0.08
C LEU A 565 -18.59 -8.22 -1.42
N GLU A 566 -19.89 -7.92 -1.55
CA GLU A 566 -20.44 -7.27 -2.74
C GLU A 566 -19.89 -5.85 -2.92
N ARG A 567 -19.70 -5.09 -1.83
CA ARG A 567 -19.04 -3.76 -1.86
C ARG A 567 -17.65 -3.88 -2.47
N ASP A 568 -16.87 -4.84 -1.99
CA ASP A 568 -15.52 -5.11 -2.46
C ASP A 568 -15.49 -5.53 -3.93
N ARG A 569 -16.43 -6.38 -4.35
CA ARG A 569 -16.58 -6.78 -5.76
C ARG A 569 -16.90 -5.58 -6.66
N ILE A 570 -17.81 -4.71 -6.22
CA ILE A 570 -18.18 -3.49 -6.95
C ILE A 570 -16.99 -2.53 -7.05
N LYS A 571 -16.22 -2.35 -5.96
CA LYS A 571 -14.99 -1.53 -5.96
C LYS A 571 -14.00 -1.99 -7.02
N LEU A 572 -13.73 -3.29 -7.10
CA LEU A 572 -12.82 -3.86 -8.09
C LEU A 572 -13.35 -3.71 -9.52
N ALA A 573 -14.66 -3.92 -9.74
CA ALA A 573 -15.28 -3.72 -11.05
C ALA A 573 -15.16 -2.27 -11.54
N ILE A 574 -15.48 -1.29 -10.68
CA ILE A 574 -15.32 0.15 -10.96
C ILE A 574 -13.86 0.45 -11.33
N LEU A 575 -12.91 -0.09 -10.56
CA LEU A 575 -11.48 0.14 -10.79
C LEU A 575 -11.00 -0.46 -12.12
N ASP A 576 -11.51 -1.62 -12.54
CA ASP A 576 -11.13 -2.29 -13.79
C ASP A 576 -11.79 -1.67 -15.05
N GLU A 577 -12.99 -1.11 -14.90
CA GLU A 577 -13.72 -0.40 -15.96
C GLU A 577 -13.17 1.01 -16.23
N ALA A 578 -12.59 1.66 -15.22
CA ALA A 578 -12.05 3.01 -15.33
C ALA A 578 -10.86 3.10 -16.30
N ALA A 579 -10.89 4.09 -17.20
CA ALA A 579 -9.78 4.42 -18.08
C ALA A 579 -8.69 5.23 -17.35
N VAL A 580 -9.13 6.12 -16.45
CA VAL A 580 -8.27 6.97 -15.62
C VAL A 580 -8.59 6.75 -14.16
N VAL A 581 -7.57 6.39 -13.38
CA VAL A 581 -7.66 6.26 -11.92
C VAL A 581 -6.77 7.33 -11.29
N CYS A 582 -7.29 8.03 -10.29
CA CYS A 582 -6.58 9.07 -9.55
C CYS A 582 -6.43 8.65 -8.08
N SER A 583 -5.20 8.55 -7.57
CA SER A 583 -4.93 8.28 -6.16
C SER A 583 -3.68 9.01 -5.68
N THR A 584 -3.50 9.18 -4.37
CA THR A 584 -2.21 9.68 -3.87
C THR A 584 -1.13 8.62 -4.06
N LEU A 585 0.15 9.02 -4.04
CA LEU A 585 1.29 8.09 -4.12
C LEU A 585 1.24 7.01 -3.04
N ALA A 586 0.97 7.41 -1.79
CA ALA A 586 0.82 6.46 -0.71
C ALA A 586 -0.41 5.56 -0.94
N PHE A 587 -1.57 6.08 -1.36
CA PHE A 587 -2.78 5.27 -1.49
C PHE A 587 -2.76 4.28 -2.66
N SER A 588 -1.96 4.53 -3.71
CA SER A 588 -1.80 3.56 -4.81
C SER A 588 -1.25 2.22 -4.33
N GLY A 589 -0.54 2.19 -3.19
CA GLY A 589 -0.04 0.97 -2.56
C GLY A 589 -1.09 0.13 -1.81
N SER A 590 -2.37 0.54 -1.81
CA SER A 590 -3.42 -0.20 -1.08
C SER A 590 -3.72 -1.56 -1.71
N GLY A 591 -4.16 -2.52 -0.89
CA GLY A 591 -4.44 -3.90 -1.32
C GLY A 591 -5.48 -4.03 -2.44
N MET A 592 -6.31 -2.99 -2.65
CA MET A 592 -7.25 -2.93 -3.77
C MET A 592 -6.54 -2.93 -5.13
N PHE A 593 -5.44 -2.19 -5.27
CA PHE A 593 -4.67 -2.14 -6.52
C PHE A 593 -3.93 -3.45 -6.81
N ALA A 594 -3.53 -4.20 -5.78
CA ALA A 594 -2.93 -5.51 -5.95
C ALA A 594 -3.92 -6.58 -6.45
N ARG A 595 -5.23 -6.36 -6.24
CA ARG A 595 -6.31 -7.30 -6.60
C ARG A 595 -6.97 -7.00 -7.95
N MET A 596 -6.59 -5.91 -8.62
CA MET A 596 -7.20 -5.54 -9.91
C MET A 596 -6.74 -6.46 -11.04
N THR A 597 -7.62 -6.73 -12.00
CA THR A 597 -7.28 -7.59 -13.14
C THR A 597 -6.53 -6.82 -14.23
N ARG A 598 -6.83 -5.52 -14.39
CA ARG A 598 -6.21 -4.66 -15.40
C ARG A 598 -5.18 -3.73 -14.77
N GLN A 599 -3.91 -4.00 -15.07
CA GLN A 599 -2.75 -3.19 -14.71
C GLN A 599 -2.72 -1.83 -15.42
N PHE A 600 -1.89 -0.90 -14.93
CA PHE A 600 -1.71 0.42 -15.53
C PHE A 600 -0.55 0.41 -16.51
N ASP A 601 -0.82 0.75 -17.76
CA ASP A 601 0.21 0.87 -18.79
C ASP A 601 1.05 2.13 -18.59
N VAL A 602 0.41 3.20 -18.13
CA VAL A 602 1.01 4.53 -17.97
C VAL A 602 0.71 5.10 -16.59
N VAL A 603 1.75 5.64 -15.95
CA VAL A 603 1.65 6.38 -14.68
C VAL A 603 2.05 7.84 -14.90
N VAL A 604 1.25 8.78 -14.42
CA VAL A 604 1.56 10.21 -14.42
C VAL A 604 1.64 10.67 -12.97
N ILE A 605 2.74 11.29 -12.58
CA ILE A 605 2.95 11.80 -11.22
C ILE A 605 3.07 13.32 -11.28
N ASP A 606 2.08 14.03 -10.73
CA ASP A 606 2.15 15.49 -10.53
C ASP A 606 2.89 15.82 -9.24
N GLU A 607 3.48 17.02 -9.19
CA GLU A 607 4.39 17.48 -8.13
C GLU A 607 5.45 16.43 -7.76
N ALA A 608 5.97 15.70 -8.76
CA ALA A 608 6.94 14.62 -8.58
C ALA A 608 8.25 15.08 -7.91
N ALA A 609 8.56 16.38 -7.97
CA ALA A 609 9.72 16.96 -7.30
C ALA A 609 9.58 17.01 -5.75
N GLN A 610 8.35 16.92 -5.23
CA GLN A 610 8.01 16.97 -3.80
C GLN A 610 7.80 15.58 -3.18
N ALA A 611 8.09 14.50 -3.91
CA ALA A 611 8.00 13.13 -3.41
C ALA A 611 9.39 12.56 -3.13
N VAL A 612 9.56 11.80 -2.04
CA VAL A 612 10.75 10.97 -1.88
C VAL A 612 10.74 9.85 -2.91
N GLU A 613 11.92 9.37 -3.27
CA GLU A 613 12.07 8.35 -4.31
C GLU A 613 11.28 7.06 -4.02
N PRO A 614 11.29 6.49 -2.79
CA PRO A 614 10.46 5.32 -2.46
C PRO A 614 8.97 5.53 -2.69
N SER A 615 8.39 6.68 -2.33
CA SER A 615 6.97 6.97 -2.60
C SER A 615 6.66 7.01 -4.10
N THR A 616 7.61 7.45 -4.92
CA THR A 616 7.49 7.51 -6.38
C THR A 616 7.41 6.11 -6.99
N LEU A 617 8.01 5.09 -6.35
CA LEU A 617 7.98 3.70 -6.80
C LEU A 617 6.63 3.01 -6.59
N VAL A 618 5.88 3.40 -5.55
CA VAL A 618 4.61 2.77 -5.15
C VAL A 618 3.63 2.57 -6.32
N PRO A 619 3.29 3.60 -7.13
CA PRO A 619 2.38 3.42 -8.25
C PRO A 619 2.98 2.62 -9.43
N LEU A 620 4.30 2.44 -9.49
CA LEU A 620 4.99 1.79 -10.61
C LEU A 620 4.90 0.26 -10.57
N CYS A 621 4.62 -0.30 -9.39
CA CYS A 621 4.55 -1.74 -9.15
C CYS A 621 3.43 -2.44 -9.92
N TYR A 622 2.50 -1.68 -10.53
CA TYR A 622 1.27 -2.17 -11.14
C TYR A 622 1.33 -2.27 -12.66
N GLY A 623 2.47 -2.67 -13.23
CA GLY A 623 2.62 -2.96 -14.66
C GLY A 623 2.95 -1.76 -15.54
N ALA A 624 3.40 -0.65 -14.92
CA ALA A 624 3.77 0.57 -15.63
C ALA A 624 4.85 0.28 -16.68
N LYS A 625 4.61 0.75 -17.90
CA LYS A 625 5.57 0.69 -19.02
C LYS A 625 6.14 2.08 -19.34
N GLN A 626 5.35 3.11 -19.09
CA GLN A 626 5.70 4.50 -19.30
C GLN A 626 5.31 5.33 -18.07
N VAL A 627 6.20 6.22 -17.65
CA VAL A 627 6.05 7.08 -16.48
C VAL A 627 6.32 8.53 -16.88
N PHE A 628 5.43 9.43 -16.50
CA PHE A 628 5.61 10.87 -16.64
C PHE A 628 5.77 11.49 -15.27
N LEU A 629 6.96 12.02 -14.99
CA LEU A 629 7.20 12.80 -13.78
C LEU A 629 7.03 14.27 -14.13
N VAL A 630 6.00 14.91 -13.57
CA VAL A 630 5.68 16.31 -13.78
C VAL A 630 5.92 17.04 -12.47
N GLY A 631 6.72 18.11 -12.48
CA GLY A 631 7.05 18.83 -11.24
C GLY A 631 8.01 19.99 -11.48
N ASP A 632 8.52 20.56 -10.40
CA ASP A 632 9.54 21.61 -10.48
C ASP A 632 10.67 21.37 -9.46
N PRO A 633 11.86 20.92 -9.92
CA PRO A 633 13.01 20.62 -9.06
C PRO A 633 13.69 21.87 -8.46
N ARG A 634 13.17 23.07 -8.75
CA ARG A 634 13.63 24.35 -8.19
C ARG A 634 12.79 24.83 -6.99
N GLN A 635 11.76 24.07 -6.61
CA GLN A 635 10.93 24.34 -5.42
C GLN A 635 11.41 23.54 -4.20
N LEU A 636 10.62 23.60 -3.11
CA LEU A 636 10.90 22.84 -1.89
C LEU A 636 11.01 21.34 -2.20
N PRO A 637 12.00 20.64 -1.60
CA PRO A 637 12.14 19.19 -1.72
C PRO A 637 11.00 18.47 -0.97
N ALA A 638 11.02 17.14 -0.99
CA ALA A 638 10.09 16.35 -0.20
C ALA A 638 10.24 16.66 1.30
N THR A 639 9.12 16.71 2.02
CA THR A 639 9.13 16.86 3.47
C THR A 639 9.48 15.54 4.12
N VAL A 640 10.59 15.50 4.84
CA VAL A 640 11.11 14.33 5.57
C VAL A 640 11.20 14.71 7.03
N LEU A 641 10.78 13.82 7.93
CA LEU A 641 10.77 14.04 9.37
C LEU A 641 12.18 13.94 9.95
N SER A 642 12.96 12.93 9.54
CA SER A 642 14.33 12.75 10.01
C SER A 642 15.28 13.76 9.36
N SER A 643 15.92 14.58 10.20
CA SER A 643 17.04 15.43 9.79
C SER A 643 18.24 14.60 9.35
N ILE A 644 18.49 13.45 10.01
CA ILE A 644 19.55 12.51 9.65
C ILE A 644 19.32 11.97 8.24
N ALA A 645 18.11 11.51 7.93
CA ALA A 645 17.77 11.06 6.58
C ALA A 645 17.92 12.19 5.54
N THR A 646 17.58 13.42 5.91
CA THR A 646 17.76 14.61 5.07
C THR A 646 19.23 14.89 4.76
N ASP A 647 20.12 14.76 5.75
CA ASP A 647 21.56 14.91 5.57
C ASP A 647 22.11 13.88 4.58
N HIS A 648 21.54 12.67 4.59
CA HIS A 648 21.83 11.59 3.63
C HIS A 648 21.07 11.71 2.29
N LYS A 649 20.46 12.86 1.98
CA LYS A 649 19.74 13.15 0.72
C LYS A 649 18.49 12.32 0.48
N TYR A 650 17.88 11.75 1.51
CA TYR A 650 16.61 11.02 1.38
C TYR A 650 15.45 11.91 0.88
N ASN A 651 15.50 13.21 1.19
CA ASN A 651 14.52 14.20 0.72
C ASN A 651 14.66 14.58 -0.77
N GLN A 652 15.67 14.06 -1.47
CA GLN A 652 15.83 14.24 -2.90
C GLN A 652 14.82 13.38 -3.67
N SER A 653 14.05 14.00 -4.55
CA SER A 653 13.13 13.29 -5.43
C SER A 653 13.84 12.59 -6.58
N LEU A 654 13.23 11.53 -7.11
CA LEU A 654 13.69 10.84 -8.33
C LEU A 654 13.84 11.82 -9.50
N PHE A 655 12.92 12.80 -9.62
CA PHE A 655 13.00 13.86 -10.61
C PHE A 655 14.31 14.64 -10.48
N LYS A 656 14.63 15.08 -9.26
CA LYS A 656 15.83 15.88 -8.99
C LYS A 656 17.11 15.09 -9.25
N ARG A 657 17.15 13.81 -8.85
CA ARG A 657 18.29 12.92 -9.10
C ARG A 657 18.54 12.75 -10.60
N PHE A 658 17.49 12.57 -11.40
CA PHE A 658 17.61 12.50 -12.86
C PHE A 658 18.06 13.83 -13.49
N GLU A 659 17.59 14.98 -13.00
CA GLU A 659 18.12 16.30 -13.43
C GLU A 659 19.65 16.36 -13.23
N HIS A 660 20.15 15.93 -12.07
CA HIS A 660 21.59 15.90 -11.79
C HIS A 660 22.38 14.92 -12.67
N CYS A 661 21.75 13.82 -13.11
CA CYS A 661 22.36 12.88 -14.04
C CYS A 661 22.38 13.38 -15.50
N GLY A 662 21.80 14.54 -15.79
CA GLY A 662 21.66 15.06 -17.14
C GLY A 662 20.58 14.35 -17.96
N TYR A 663 19.58 13.74 -17.30
CA TYR A 663 18.43 13.16 -17.98
C TYR A 663 17.66 14.25 -18.75
N PRO A 664 17.14 14.00 -19.96
CA PRO A 664 16.39 15.00 -20.72
C PRO A 664 15.15 15.52 -19.98
N ILE A 665 15.00 16.84 -19.93
CA ILE A 665 13.87 17.52 -19.28
C ILE A 665 13.14 18.41 -20.28
N HIS A 666 11.83 18.22 -20.39
CA HIS A 666 10.96 19.09 -21.17
C HIS A 666 10.42 20.21 -20.29
N MET A 667 11.09 21.37 -20.31
CA MET A 667 10.69 22.53 -19.51
C MET A 667 9.60 23.34 -20.20
N LEU A 668 8.50 23.62 -19.48
CA LEU A 668 7.48 24.59 -19.87
C LEU A 668 8.01 26.01 -19.64
N LYS A 669 7.98 26.86 -20.69
CA LYS A 669 8.67 28.15 -20.67
C LYS A 669 7.76 29.35 -20.43
N THR A 670 6.51 29.29 -20.87
CA THR A 670 5.58 30.42 -20.81
C THR A 670 4.77 30.40 -19.51
N GLN A 671 4.87 31.46 -18.69
CA GLN A 671 4.12 31.62 -17.43
C GLN A 671 2.92 32.56 -17.59
N TYR A 672 1.83 32.27 -16.86
CA TYR A 672 0.54 32.97 -16.97
C TYR A 672 0.04 33.55 -15.63
N ARG A 673 0.91 33.72 -14.63
CA ARG A 673 0.52 34.11 -13.26
C ARG A 673 1.15 35.42 -12.79
N MET A 674 2.45 35.57 -12.96
CA MET A 674 3.23 36.68 -12.42
C MET A 674 3.26 37.85 -13.39
N HIS A 675 3.30 39.08 -12.86
CA HIS A 675 3.61 40.26 -13.65
C HIS A 675 5.05 40.13 -14.23
N PRO A 676 5.34 40.61 -15.46
CA PRO A 676 6.67 40.52 -16.07
C PRO A 676 7.83 40.95 -15.16
N ALA A 677 7.66 42.06 -14.44
CA ALA A 677 8.65 42.56 -13.48
C ALA A 677 8.90 41.62 -12.28
N ILE A 678 7.89 40.86 -11.84
CA ILE A 678 8.04 39.84 -10.78
C ILE A 678 8.73 38.60 -11.36
N ARG A 679 8.41 38.21 -12.59
CA ARG A 679 8.94 37.03 -13.29
C ARG A 679 10.43 37.17 -13.65
N GLU A 680 10.92 38.39 -13.90
CA GLU A 680 12.30 38.67 -14.31
C GLU A 680 13.35 38.07 -13.37
N PHE A 681 13.21 38.30 -12.06
CA PHE A 681 14.14 37.77 -11.06
C PHE A 681 14.11 36.23 -10.97
N PRO A 682 12.96 35.55 -10.79
CA PRO A 682 12.92 34.09 -10.80
C PRO A 682 13.45 33.48 -12.10
N SER A 683 13.13 34.08 -13.26
CA SER A 683 13.59 33.60 -14.57
C SER A 683 15.11 33.59 -14.66
N SER A 684 15.75 34.73 -14.39
CA SER A 684 17.20 34.88 -14.45
C SER A 684 17.91 34.00 -13.41
N GLN A 685 17.43 34.01 -12.17
CA GLN A 685 18.12 33.35 -11.06
C GLN A 685 17.99 31.83 -11.04
N PHE A 686 16.80 31.29 -11.37
CA PHE A 686 16.51 29.86 -11.19
C PHE A 686 16.34 29.08 -12.49
N TYR A 687 16.07 29.79 -13.59
CA TYR A 687 15.71 29.18 -14.88
C TYR A 687 16.53 29.72 -16.05
N ALA A 688 17.73 30.27 -15.79
CA ALA A 688 18.68 30.74 -16.80
C ALA A 688 18.07 31.75 -17.83
N GLY A 689 17.11 32.56 -17.38
CA GLY A 689 16.42 33.53 -18.22
C GLY A 689 15.40 32.92 -19.20
N ALA A 690 15.08 31.63 -19.10
CA ALA A 690 14.25 30.92 -20.07
C ALA A 690 12.73 31.10 -19.88
N LEU A 691 12.26 31.75 -18.80
CA LEU A 691 10.83 32.00 -18.62
C LEU A 691 10.35 33.20 -19.43
N GLU A 692 9.25 32.98 -20.14
CA GLU A 692 8.55 33.96 -20.98
C GLU A 692 7.17 34.28 -20.38
N ASP A 693 6.62 35.45 -20.68
CA ASP A 693 5.26 35.81 -20.26
C ASP A 693 4.23 35.40 -21.30
N GLY A 694 3.14 34.80 -20.84
CA GLY A 694 1.98 34.55 -21.68
C GLY A 694 1.33 35.85 -22.15
N PRO A 695 0.58 35.81 -23.26
CA PRO A 695 -0.19 36.97 -23.71
C PRO A 695 -1.15 37.42 -22.60
N ARG A 696 -1.23 38.74 -22.37
CA ARG A 696 -2.26 39.29 -21.48
C ARG A 696 -3.62 38.85 -22.00
N GLN A 697 -4.40 38.15 -21.18
CA GLN A 697 -5.82 38.02 -21.45
C GLN A 697 -6.41 39.43 -21.32
N ALA A 698 -6.93 39.94 -22.43
CA ALA A 698 -7.50 41.28 -22.54
C ALA A 698 -8.74 41.46 -21.66
#